data_AF-A0A3E0WF12-F1
#
_entry.id   AF-A0A3E0WF12-F1
#
_cell.length_a   1.000
_cell.length_b   1.000
_cell.length_c   1.000
_cell.angle_alpha   90.00
_cell.angle_beta   90.00
_cell.angle_gamma   90.00
#
_symmetry.space_group_name_H-M   'P 1'
#
loop_
_entity.id
_entity.type
_entity.pdbx_description
1 polymer ?
#
loop_
_entity_poly.entity_id
_entity_poly.type
_entity_poly.pdbx_seq_one_letter_code
_entity_poly.pdbx_strand_id
1 'polypeptide(L)'
;MDFTGQQRALKCLLGVLFIAVASIYTTVSLASSYMPQPRAVVGSVYARSLILGENGEPIFAQFDSQGNVVDVIGEAVGELAGARVMSAAEYRAHADAYTSFMDQHRDGQARGAVPMSRAAYEAASFSTFHDNQAVNKPALRWPGTRSVLTRGPLTLATPDTNPVLLESPIDLTNLAILEPSTQSVLLDVNGRVLRQSDYTLGYRSSYFVQGPEQPDECTIDVAYEPGGDNRVIGRRRGEDALCGPVPGAEISMWSAYGEVQTVTDTDGQFRLNYMRSGCPGFDIEFTYIVFQKIFYSHFHPRAQAPRFHYQQRDIYDHCLGSHVKALAGGLVGIGVYLHVEGIIAGAGVHVPDLSFPIDVTALVGQADISNSQLGGGPVERGPTTYGVNVPGFEQVPPEGWDFNGDGQADHVEPWGEEWGVWLQGRRPEDGDGAGNPLPPDFTIQPHASPDFAHQGLLERLSLADLKETDLYVFRAATGDLIAERQGLDEFDLDPDINRLYISLLLPSGDITVGTQRRLSTPYESGLSYSPEFLKIRDIDQLRPGEAVQVVAINRKTGYIGTATTTLTPPTGGMIDVRINGLQLGPPNLKVRVERKAAIGEQDNYLVGFEGAGLSSDIHVAVITEWYDHDGTPLPASLPGFTGRLARTVADRQLGGGVAHFPIQPGRHTQMLRLQGVDLLANHYYLHVNAQPYHEGTPDFGGTGAGDGLLSFRPRYYVPVKVAIFDE
;
A
#
# COMPACT_ATOMS: atom_id res chain seq x y z
N MET A 1 -24.35 -4.92 104.89
CA MET A 1 -22.91 -5.10 104.59
C MET A 1 -22.78 -5.41 103.11
N ASP A 2 -22.24 -4.43 102.38
CA ASP A 2 -21.53 -4.47 101.10
C ASP A 2 -22.03 -5.35 99.93
N PHE A 3 -23.00 -4.82 99.18
CA PHE A 3 -23.20 -5.14 97.75
C PHE A 3 -22.20 -4.42 96.82
N THR A 4 -21.23 -3.70 97.38
CA THR A 4 -20.27 -2.85 96.67
C THR A 4 -19.10 -3.65 96.07
N GLY A 5 -18.73 -4.79 96.67
CA GLY A 5 -17.60 -5.61 96.22
C GLY A 5 -17.86 -6.37 94.92
N GLN A 6 -19.00 -7.06 94.80
CA GLN A 6 -19.32 -7.88 93.62
C GLN A 6 -19.62 -7.04 92.37
N GLN A 7 -20.30 -5.89 92.51
CA GLN A 7 -20.50 -4.96 91.40
C GLN A 7 -19.20 -4.29 90.96
N ARG A 8 -18.26 -4.01 91.87
CA ARG A 8 -16.92 -3.50 91.52
C ARG A 8 -16.08 -4.56 90.82
N ALA A 9 -16.10 -5.80 91.30
CA ALA A 9 -15.41 -6.92 90.65
C ALA A 9 -15.95 -7.19 89.24
N LEU A 10 -17.28 -7.19 89.06
CA LEU A 10 -17.91 -7.38 87.74
C LEU A 10 -17.62 -6.21 86.79
N LYS A 11 -17.64 -4.95 87.27
CA LYS A 11 -17.26 -3.77 86.49
C LYS A 11 -15.77 -3.75 86.13
N CYS A 12 -14.89 -4.21 87.03
CA CYS A 12 -13.47 -4.40 86.73
C CYS A 12 -13.26 -5.53 85.73
N LEU A 13 -13.97 -6.65 85.84
CA LEU A 13 -13.86 -7.77 84.91
C LEU A 13 -14.37 -7.39 83.52
N LEU A 14 -15.50 -6.68 83.44
CA LEU A 14 -16.01 -6.10 82.19
C LEU A 14 -15.06 -5.04 81.63
N GLY A 15 -14.46 -4.19 82.47
CA GLY A 15 -13.46 -3.22 82.05
C GLY A 15 -12.18 -3.88 81.51
N VAL A 16 -11.67 -4.92 82.16
CA VAL A 16 -10.51 -5.69 81.71
C VAL A 16 -10.84 -6.49 80.44
N LEU A 17 -12.03 -7.07 80.34
CA LEU A 17 -12.49 -7.75 79.13
C LEU A 17 -12.66 -6.77 77.96
N PHE A 18 -13.19 -5.56 78.23
CA PHE A 18 -13.31 -4.51 77.22
C PHE A 18 -11.95 -3.98 76.76
N ILE A 19 -10.99 -3.81 77.68
CA ILE A 19 -9.61 -3.45 77.35
C ILE A 19 -8.91 -4.58 76.57
N ALA A 20 -9.11 -5.84 76.94
CA ALA A 20 -8.55 -7.00 76.25
C ALA A 20 -9.14 -7.17 74.84
N VAL A 21 -10.45 -7.01 74.68
CA VAL A 21 -11.12 -7.07 73.37
C VAL A 21 -10.72 -5.86 72.51
N ALA A 22 -10.64 -4.65 73.09
CA ALA A 22 -10.17 -3.47 72.38
C ALA A 22 -8.70 -3.59 71.95
N SER A 23 -7.83 -4.18 72.77
CA SER A 23 -6.41 -4.40 72.42
C SER A 23 -6.20 -5.53 71.39
N ILE A 24 -7.04 -6.57 71.41
CA ILE A 24 -7.06 -7.59 70.34
C ILE A 24 -7.58 -6.97 69.03
N TYR A 25 -8.63 -6.15 69.09
CA TYR A 25 -9.13 -5.46 67.89
C TYR A 25 -8.10 -4.46 67.34
N THR A 26 -7.47 -3.64 68.17
CA THR A 26 -6.46 -2.67 67.69
C THR A 26 -5.22 -3.35 67.11
N THR A 27 -4.78 -4.49 67.66
CA THR A 27 -3.63 -5.24 67.09
C THR A 27 -3.98 -5.91 65.75
N VAL A 28 -5.19 -6.44 65.60
CA VAL A 28 -5.67 -7.02 64.33
C VAL A 28 -5.87 -5.93 63.26
N SER A 29 -6.40 -4.76 63.62
CA SER A 29 -6.61 -3.65 62.67
C SER A 29 -5.33 -2.89 62.32
N LEU A 30 -4.36 -2.82 63.25
CA LEU A 30 -2.98 -2.40 62.93
C LEU A 30 -2.36 -3.35 61.91
N ALA A 31 -2.45 -4.67 62.14
CA ALA A 31 -1.90 -5.66 61.23
C ALA A 31 -2.55 -5.58 59.83
N SER A 32 -3.87 -5.34 59.72
CA SER A 32 -4.56 -5.22 58.42
C SER A 32 -4.15 -3.98 57.61
N SER A 33 -3.71 -2.91 58.28
CA SER A 33 -3.24 -1.68 57.62
C SER A 33 -1.87 -1.87 56.95
N TYR A 34 -1.02 -2.76 57.50
CA TYR A 34 0.32 -3.09 56.99
C TYR A 34 0.34 -4.32 56.07
N MET A 35 -0.75 -5.08 55.99
CA MET A 35 -0.87 -6.22 55.08
C MET A 35 -1.07 -5.79 53.62
N PRO A 36 -0.63 -6.60 52.64
CA PRO A 36 -0.97 -6.40 51.24
C PRO A 36 -2.49 -6.32 51.07
N GLN A 37 -2.99 -5.32 50.35
CA GLN A 37 -4.42 -5.15 50.12
C GLN A 37 -4.80 -5.57 48.70
N PRO A 38 -5.80 -6.45 48.52
CA PRO A 38 -6.28 -6.79 47.20
C PRO A 38 -6.98 -5.57 46.58
N ARG A 39 -6.63 -5.32 45.33
CA ARG A 39 -7.15 -4.24 44.50
C ARG A 39 -7.45 -4.78 43.11
N ALA A 40 -8.24 -4.03 42.36
CA ALA A 40 -8.56 -4.35 40.99
C ALA A 40 -8.53 -3.08 40.14
N VAL A 41 -8.13 -3.25 38.89
CA VAL A 41 -8.38 -2.29 37.80
C VAL A 41 -9.36 -2.97 36.85
N VAL A 42 -10.36 -2.24 36.41
CA VAL A 42 -11.27 -2.70 35.34
C VAL A 42 -11.17 -1.76 34.16
N GLY A 43 -11.64 -2.19 33.01
CA GLY A 43 -11.72 -1.36 31.83
C GLY A 43 -12.01 -2.18 30.60
N SER A 44 -11.92 -1.56 29.43
CA SER A 44 -12.16 -2.22 28.16
C SER A 44 -11.09 -1.90 27.13
N VAL A 45 -10.77 -2.86 26.27
CA VAL A 45 -10.01 -2.66 25.03
C VAL A 45 -10.97 -2.73 23.87
N TYR A 46 -10.97 -1.69 23.04
CA TYR A 46 -11.93 -1.51 21.96
C TYR A 46 -11.26 -0.81 20.77
N ALA A 47 -11.82 -0.95 19.58
CA ALA A 47 -11.29 -0.40 18.35
C ALA A 47 -12.38 0.32 17.58
N ARG A 48 -11.99 1.13 16.59
CA ARG A 48 -12.95 1.75 15.69
C ARG A 48 -13.65 0.64 14.90
N SER A 49 -14.98 0.68 14.82
CA SER A 49 -15.78 -0.26 14.03
C SER A 49 -16.63 0.47 13.00
N LEU A 50 -17.01 -0.24 11.93
CA LEU A 50 -17.97 0.24 10.95
C LEU A 50 -19.32 0.46 11.61
N ILE A 51 -19.98 1.55 11.27
CA ILE A 51 -21.36 1.80 11.69
C ILE A 51 -22.28 1.13 10.67
N LEU A 52 -23.14 0.24 11.15
CA LEU A 52 -24.08 -0.53 10.34
C LEU A 52 -25.48 0.11 10.36
N GLY A 53 -26.15 0.07 9.22
CA GLY A 53 -27.54 0.51 9.06
C GLY A 53 -28.56 -0.55 9.50
N GLU A 54 -29.82 -0.28 9.20
CA GLU A 54 -30.94 -1.18 9.57
C GLU A 54 -30.88 -2.53 8.86
N ASN A 55 -30.19 -2.61 7.71
CA ASN A 55 -30.02 -3.85 6.94
C ASN A 55 -28.71 -4.59 7.31
N GLY A 56 -27.95 -4.11 8.30
CA GLY A 56 -26.69 -4.70 8.73
C GLY A 56 -25.50 -4.40 7.80
N GLU A 57 -25.66 -3.46 6.86
CA GLU A 57 -24.61 -3.09 5.91
C GLU A 57 -23.94 -1.76 6.31
N PRO A 58 -22.67 -1.53 5.92
CA PRO A 58 -21.97 -0.29 6.22
C PRO A 58 -22.61 0.94 5.55
N ILE A 59 -22.51 2.10 6.19
CA ILE A 59 -23.07 3.36 5.69
C ILE A 59 -22.00 4.24 5.06
N PHE A 60 -22.17 4.62 3.79
CA PHE A 60 -21.30 5.59 3.11
C PHE A 60 -21.53 7.02 3.61
N ALA A 61 -20.43 7.78 3.72
CA ALA A 61 -20.45 9.19 4.11
C ALA A 61 -19.31 9.98 3.46
N GLN A 62 -19.43 11.31 3.54
CA GLN A 62 -18.42 12.30 3.16
C GLN A 62 -17.74 12.86 4.41
N PHE A 63 -16.43 13.03 4.36
CA PHE A 63 -15.62 13.47 5.48
C PHE A 63 -14.77 14.69 5.13
N ASP A 64 -14.80 15.69 6.00
CA ASP A 64 -13.90 16.84 5.88
C ASP A 64 -12.44 16.49 6.17
N SER A 65 -11.54 17.44 6.00
CA SER A 65 -10.11 17.25 6.25
C SER A 65 -9.77 16.90 7.71
N GLN A 66 -10.72 17.04 8.64
CA GLN A 66 -10.58 16.68 10.06
C GLN A 66 -11.23 15.33 10.38
N GLY A 67 -11.86 14.67 9.41
CA GLY A 67 -12.57 13.41 9.59
C GLY A 67 -13.98 13.52 10.15
N ASN A 68 -14.57 14.72 10.18
CA ASN A 68 -15.96 14.90 10.58
C ASN A 68 -16.90 14.52 9.43
N VAL A 69 -18.03 13.89 9.74
CA VAL A 69 -19.06 13.58 8.75
C VAL A 69 -19.74 14.87 8.30
N VAL A 70 -19.63 15.18 7.01
CA VAL A 70 -20.26 16.33 6.37
C VAL A 70 -21.62 15.95 5.77
N ASP A 71 -21.71 14.74 5.21
CA ASP A 71 -22.92 14.23 4.54
C ASP A 71 -22.99 12.71 4.68
N VAL A 72 -24.20 12.18 4.87
CA VAL A 72 -24.47 10.73 4.92
C VAL A 72 -25.12 10.33 3.61
N ILE A 73 -24.49 9.41 2.89
CA ILE A 73 -24.92 9.01 1.54
C ILE A 73 -25.98 7.92 1.61
N GLY A 74 -25.73 6.89 2.42
CA GLY A 74 -26.65 5.77 2.58
C GLY A 74 -25.95 4.46 2.89
N GLU A 75 -26.74 3.49 3.35
CA GLU A 75 -26.31 2.12 3.59
C GLU A 75 -25.94 1.43 2.27
N ALA A 76 -24.95 0.52 2.29
CA ALA A 76 -24.42 -0.20 1.13
C ALA A 76 -25.38 -1.27 0.57
N VAL A 77 -26.61 -0.86 0.28
CA VAL A 77 -27.70 -1.67 -0.29
C VAL A 77 -28.22 -1.05 -1.59
N GLY A 78 -28.98 -1.82 -2.36
CA GLY A 78 -29.55 -1.33 -3.62
C GLY A 78 -28.46 -0.90 -4.62
N GLU A 79 -28.50 0.35 -5.08
CA GLU A 79 -27.50 0.91 -6.00
C GLU A 79 -26.11 1.08 -5.36
N LEU A 80 -26.04 1.15 -4.03
CA LEU A 80 -24.79 1.25 -3.27
C LEU A 80 -24.19 -0.12 -2.92
N ALA A 81 -24.91 -1.21 -3.21
CA ALA A 81 -24.43 -2.56 -2.93
C ALA A 81 -23.18 -2.88 -3.77
N GLY A 82 -22.08 -3.19 -3.09
CA GLY A 82 -20.79 -3.44 -3.73
C GLY A 82 -20.16 -2.19 -4.38
N ALA A 83 -20.66 -0.99 -4.08
CA ALA A 83 -20.04 0.25 -4.48
C ALA A 83 -18.64 0.39 -3.85
N ARG A 84 -17.76 1.14 -4.50
CA ARG A 84 -16.39 1.37 -4.05
C ARG A 84 -15.96 2.80 -4.24
N VAL A 85 -15.07 3.25 -3.36
CA VAL A 85 -14.46 4.57 -3.46
C VAL A 85 -13.18 4.50 -4.29
N MET A 86 -12.96 5.52 -5.11
CA MET A 86 -11.74 5.73 -5.89
C MET A 86 -11.35 7.21 -5.81
N SER A 87 -10.07 7.52 -5.84
CA SER A 87 -9.62 8.91 -5.96
C SER A 87 -10.03 9.51 -7.30
N ALA A 88 -10.38 10.80 -7.31
CA ALA A 88 -10.68 11.50 -8.54
C ALA A 88 -9.47 11.58 -9.47
N ALA A 89 -8.24 11.62 -8.91
CA ALA A 89 -7.01 11.58 -9.69
C ALA A 89 -6.85 10.25 -10.45
N GLU A 90 -7.08 9.12 -9.79
CA GLU A 90 -7.05 7.80 -10.43
C GLU A 90 -8.13 7.65 -11.51
N TYR A 91 -9.36 8.08 -11.21
CA TYR A 91 -10.44 8.08 -12.21
C TYR A 91 -10.08 8.90 -13.45
N ARG A 92 -9.59 10.15 -13.26
CA ARG A 92 -9.16 11.02 -14.37
C ARG A 92 -8.03 10.37 -15.16
N ALA A 93 -7.05 9.77 -14.49
CA ALA A 93 -5.95 9.10 -15.18
C ALA A 93 -6.42 7.90 -16.04
N HIS A 94 -7.43 7.13 -15.60
CA HIS A 94 -8.05 6.11 -16.44
C HIS A 94 -8.83 6.70 -17.63
N ALA A 95 -9.57 7.78 -17.42
CA ALA A 95 -10.28 8.47 -18.50
C ALA A 95 -9.29 9.06 -19.52
N ASP A 96 -8.20 9.68 -19.04
CA ASP A 96 -7.14 10.27 -19.86
C ASP A 96 -6.36 9.21 -20.64
N ALA A 97 -6.10 8.05 -20.04
CA ALA A 97 -5.48 6.93 -20.73
C ALA A 97 -6.34 6.44 -21.90
N TYR A 98 -7.66 6.34 -21.71
CA TYR A 98 -8.60 5.98 -22.76
C TYR A 98 -8.66 7.03 -23.88
N THR A 99 -8.87 8.31 -23.54
CA THR A 99 -8.96 9.39 -24.54
C THR A 99 -7.66 9.53 -25.31
N SER A 100 -6.51 9.56 -24.61
CA SER A 100 -5.19 9.63 -25.23
C SER A 100 -4.91 8.44 -26.15
N PHE A 101 -5.34 7.23 -25.77
CA PHE A 101 -5.16 6.05 -26.60
C PHE A 101 -5.98 6.15 -27.88
N MET A 102 -7.25 6.55 -27.76
CA MET A 102 -8.13 6.76 -28.91
C MET A 102 -7.58 7.84 -29.83
N ASP A 103 -7.16 9.00 -29.30
CA ASP A 103 -6.63 10.10 -30.11
C ASP A 103 -5.38 9.72 -30.90
N GLN A 104 -4.50 8.90 -30.32
CA GLN A 104 -3.26 8.46 -30.97
C GLN A 104 -3.45 7.35 -31.99
N HIS A 105 -4.48 6.51 -31.83
CA HIS A 105 -4.63 5.27 -32.61
C HIS A 105 -5.91 5.20 -33.42
N ARG A 106 -6.70 6.28 -33.46
CA ARG A 106 -8.01 6.36 -34.12
C ARG A 106 -7.97 5.90 -35.57
N ASP A 107 -6.91 6.23 -36.29
CA ASP A 107 -6.78 5.91 -37.71
C ASP A 107 -6.06 4.57 -37.97
N GLY A 108 -5.50 3.96 -36.91
CA GLY A 108 -4.76 2.70 -36.94
C GLY A 108 -5.46 1.59 -36.15
N GLN A 109 -4.79 1.05 -35.14
CA GLN A 109 -5.29 -0.11 -34.38
C GLN A 109 -6.61 0.12 -33.65
N ALA A 110 -6.93 1.37 -33.28
CA ALA A 110 -8.19 1.73 -32.62
C ALA A 110 -9.27 2.18 -33.62
N ARG A 111 -9.07 1.97 -34.93
CA ARG A 111 -10.05 2.32 -35.95
C ARG A 111 -11.35 1.55 -35.74
N GLY A 112 -12.42 2.31 -35.45
CA GLY A 112 -13.73 1.75 -35.13
C GLY A 112 -13.77 0.99 -33.80
N ALA A 113 -12.81 1.21 -32.90
CA ALA A 113 -12.80 0.61 -31.58
C ALA A 113 -14.01 1.05 -30.75
N VAL A 114 -14.53 0.14 -29.92
CA VAL A 114 -15.73 0.37 -29.11
C VAL A 114 -15.49 -0.09 -27.66
N PRO A 115 -15.82 0.74 -26.66
CA PRO A 115 -15.82 0.29 -25.27
C PRO A 115 -17.01 -0.64 -25.02
N MET A 116 -16.77 -1.68 -24.24
CA MET A 116 -17.79 -2.66 -23.82
C MET A 116 -17.67 -2.92 -22.32
N SER A 117 -18.77 -3.24 -21.65
CA SER A 117 -18.70 -3.73 -20.26
C SER A 117 -18.03 -5.11 -20.20
N ARG A 118 -17.51 -5.49 -19.03
CA ARG A 118 -16.92 -6.82 -18.78
C ARG A 118 -17.85 -7.94 -19.24
N ALA A 119 -19.12 -7.89 -18.81
CA ALA A 119 -20.12 -8.88 -19.16
C ALA A 119 -20.39 -8.93 -20.67
N ALA A 120 -20.42 -7.77 -21.34
CA ALA A 120 -20.61 -7.70 -22.79
C ALA A 120 -19.41 -8.31 -23.55
N TYR A 121 -18.17 -8.03 -23.12
CA TYR A 121 -16.97 -8.65 -23.70
C TYR A 121 -16.93 -10.17 -23.48
N GLU A 122 -17.28 -10.64 -22.28
CA GLU A 122 -17.33 -12.07 -21.95
C GLU A 122 -18.37 -12.81 -22.79
N ALA A 123 -19.50 -12.17 -23.11
CA ALA A 123 -20.52 -12.69 -24.01
C ALA A 123 -20.21 -12.51 -25.52
N ALA A 124 -19.33 -11.58 -25.88
CA ALA A 124 -19.02 -11.27 -27.28
C ALA A 124 -18.21 -12.38 -27.98
N SER A 125 -18.40 -12.45 -29.30
CA SER A 125 -17.59 -13.23 -30.24
C SER A 125 -17.01 -12.28 -31.28
N PHE A 126 -15.78 -12.52 -31.69
CA PHE A 126 -15.04 -11.69 -32.64
C PHE A 126 -14.69 -12.52 -33.87
N SER A 127 -14.76 -11.91 -35.05
CA SER A 127 -14.34 -12.53 -36.30
C SER A 127 -13.39 -11.64 -37.10
N THR A 128 -12.54 -12.28 -37.90
CA THR A 128 -11.60 -11.60 -38.79
C THR A 128 -12.34 -10.91 -39.94
N PHE A 129 -11.81 -9.79 -40.41
CA PHE A 129 -12.55 -8.98 -41.39
C PHE A 129 -12.52 -9.52 -42.82
N HIS A 130 -11.48 -10.27 -43.19
CA HIS A 130 -11.29 -10.76 -44.56
C HIS A 130 -12.08 -12.04 -44.87
N ASP A 131 -12.10 -12.98 -43.93
CA ASP A 131 -12.57 -14.35 -44.14
C ASP A 131 -13.52 -14.85 -43.03
N ASN A 132 -13.88 -13.98 -42.08
CA ASN A 132 -14.85 -14.24 -41.02
C ASN A 132 -14.51 -15.47 -40.15
N GLN A 133 -13.22 -15.76 -39.98
CA GLN A 133 -12.73 -16.75 -39.03
C GLN A 133 -12.91 -16.25 -37.59
N ALA A 134 -13.11 -17.17 -36.65
CA ALA A 134 -13.21 -16.82 -35.24
C ALA A 134 -11.86 -16.33 -34.70
N VAL A 135 -11.88 -15.19 -33.99
CA VAL A 135 -10.69 -14.65 -33.32
C VAL A 135 -10.52 -15.28 -31.93
N ASN A 136 -9.28 -15.62 -31.59
CA ASN A 136 -8.87 -16.14 -30.29
C ASN A 136 -9.05 -15.06 -29.22
N LYS A 137 -10.20 -15.11 -28.53
CA LYS A 137 -10.55 -14.16 -27.47
C LYS A 137 -9.78 -14.48 -26.18
N PRO A 138 -8.88 -13.60 -25.70
CA PRO A 138 -8.18 -13.83 -24.44
C PRO A 138 -9.11 -13.61 -23.24
N ALA A 139 -8.81 -14.31 -22.14
CA ALA A 139 -9.35 -13.95 -20.84
C ALA A 139 -8.87 -12.55 -20.43
N LEU A 140 -9.72 -11.82 -19.70
CA LEU A 140 -9.31 -10.54 -19.12
C LEU A 140 -8.22 -10.77 -18.09
N ARG A 141 -7.20 -9.92 -18.13
CA ARG A 141 -6.01 -10.06 -17.28
C ARG A 141 -6.35 -9.73 -15.82
N TRP A 142 -7.30 -8.82 -15.61
CA TRP A 142 -7.58 -8.26 -14.28
C TRP A 142 -8.96 -8.65 -13.75
N PRO A 143 -9.04 -9.16 -12.51
CA PRO A 143 -10.33 -9.36 -11.83
C PRO A 143 -11.09 -8.03 -11.63
N GLY A 144 -10.36 -6.92 -11.48
CA GLY A 144 -10.93 -5.58 -11.29
C GLY A 144 -11.49 -4.91 -12.55
N THR A 145 -11.29 -5.51 -13.75
CA THR A 145 -11.77 -4.95 -15.02
C THR A 145 -13.29 -4.86 -15.04
N ARG A 146 -13.82 -3.65 -15.25
CA ARG A 146 -15.26 -3.38 -15.39
C ARG A 146 -15.67 -3.07 -16.81
N SER A 147 -14.77 -2.50 -17.60
CA SER A 147 -14.97 -2.28 -19.03
C SER A 147 -13.69 -2.46 -19.83
N VAL A 148 -13.85 -2.67 -21.14
CA VAL A 148 -12.79 -3.04 -22.06
C VAL A 148 -12.95 -2.26 -23.35
N LEU A 149 -11.90 -1.61 -23.83
CA LEU A 149 -11.86 -1.08 -25.18
C LEU A 149 -11.47 -2.21 -26.14
N THR A 150 -12.34 -2.49 -27.10
CA THR A 150 -12.16 -3.57 -28.08
C THR A 150 -11.86 -3.03 -29.47
N ARG A 151 -11.11 -3.78 -30.26
CA ARG A 151 -10.82 -3.48 -31.67
C ARG A 151 -12.10 -3.43 -32.49
N GLY A 152 -12.12 -2.52 -33.47
CA GLY A 152 -13.18 -2.49 -34.48
C GLY A 152 -13.07 -3.72 -35.39
N PRO A 153 -14.19 -4.16 -36.03
CA PRO A 153 -14.18 -5.32 -36.90
C PRO A 153 -13.11 -5.25 -38.00
N LEU A 154 -12.85 -4.05 -38.56
CA LEU A 154 -11.89 -3.84 -39.65
C LEU A 154 -10.41 -3.96 -39.23
N THR A 155 -10.09 -4.02 -37.92
CA THR A 155 -8.70 -4.11 -37.43
C THR A 155 -8.36 -5.49 -36.87
N LEU A 156 -9.26 -6.47 -37.04
CA LEU A 156 -9.06 -7.87 -36.70
C LEU A 156 -8.64 -8.64 -37.96
N ALA A 157 -7.35 -8.63 -38.27
CA ALA A 157 -6.82 -9.21 -39.50
C ALA A 157 -6.65 -10.73 -39.44
N THR A 158 -6.27 -11.27 -38.27
CA THR A 158 -5.96 -12.70 -38.09
C THR A 158 -6.65 -13.26 -36.84
N PRO A 159 -6.85 -14.58 -36.74
CA PRO A 159 -7.40 -15.22 -35.54
C PRO A 159 -6.60 -14.91 -34.26
N ASP A 160 -5.30 -14.66 -34.37
CA ASP A 160 -4.43 -14.35 -33.23
C ASP A 160 -4.37 -12.86 -32.88
N THR A 161 -5.06 -12.00 -33.64
CA THR A 161 -5.11 -10.57 -33.34
C THR A 161 -5.88 -10.36 -32.04
N ASN A 162 -5.19 -9.90 -30.99
CA ASN A 162 -5.83 -9.63 -29.70
C ASN A 162 -6.92 -8.54 -29.83
N PRO A 163 -8.20 -8.87 -29.57
CA PRO A 163 -9.30 -7.92 -29.68
C PRO A 163 -9.29 -6.85 -28.58
N VAL A 164 -8.57 -7.05 -27.47
CA VAL A 164 -8.50 -6.12 -26.34
C VAL A 164 -7.41 -5.07 -26.57
N LEU A 165 -7.80 -3.79 -26.51
CA LEU A 165 -6.89 -2.64 -26.61
C LEU A 165 -6.58 -2.04 -25.23
N LEU A 166 -7.58 -1.96 -24.35
CA LEU A 166 -7.45 -1.42 -22.99
C LEU A 166 -8.41 -2.12 -22.05
N GLU A 167 -7.97 -2.47 -20.85
CA GLU A 167 -8.82 -2.89 -19.72
C GLU A 167 -8.93 -1.75 -18.72
N SER A 168 -10.10 -1.55 -18.11
CA SER A 168 -10.33 -0.43 -17.19
C SER A 168 -11.21 -0.81 -16.00
N PRO A 169 -10.90 -0.32 -14.78
CA PRO A 169 -11.74 -0.46 -13.60
C PRO A 169 -12.95 0.48 -13.60
N ILE A 170 -13.00 1.47 -14.48
CA ILE A 170 -14.13 2.40 -14.62
C ILE A 170 -15.00 2.04 -15.83
N ASP A 171 -16.20 2.59 -15.92
CA ASP A 171 -17.09 2.39 -17.07
C ASP A 171 -16.67 3.28 -18.25
N LEU A 172 -15.91 2.72 -19.20
CA LEU A 172 -15.53 3.41 -20.44
C LEU A 172 -16.69 3.62 -21.40
N THR A 173 -17.82 2.91 -21.22
CA THR A 173 -19.01 3.08 -22.08
C THR A 173 -19.80 4.34 -21.72
N ASN A 174 -19.64 4.83 -20.49
CA ASN A 174 -20.30 6.02 -19.96
C ASN A 174 -19.36 6.81 -19.05
N LEU A 175 -18.33 7.41 -19.66
CA LEU A 175 -17.34 8.23 -18.94
C LEU A 175 -17.99 9.51 -18.40
N ALA A 176 -18.02 9.64 -17.07
CA ALA A 176 -18.34 10.89 -16.41
C ALA A 176 -17.17 11.88 -16.49
N ILE A 177 -17.48 13.17 -16.68
CA ILE A 177 -16.54 14.27 -16.51
C ILE A 177 -16.58 14.68 -15.04
N LEU A 178 -15.41 14.75 -14.39
CA LEU A 178 -15.30 15.16 -12.99
C LEU A 178 -15.02 16.65 -12.87
N GLU A 179 -15.63 17.30 -11.89
CA GLU A 179 -15.29 18.70 -11.56
C GLU A 179 -13.83 18.81 -11.10
N PRO A 180 -13.10 19.91 -11.37
CA PRO A 180 -11.70 20.05 -10.98
C PRO A 180 -11.45 19.96 -9.46
N SER A 181 -12.42 20.36 -8.64
CA SER A 181 -12.35 20.30 -7.17
C SER A 181 -12.57 18.89 -6.61
N THR A 182 -13.13 17.97 -7.40
CA THR A 182 -13.47 16.63 -6.93
C THR A 182 -12.21 15.91 -6.47
N GLN A 183 -12.26 15.41 -5.24
CA GLN A 183 -11.19 14.66 -4.58
C GLN A 183 -11.43 13.16 -4.65
N SER A 184 -12.67 12.72 -4.45
CA SER A 184 -13.04 11.31 -4.44
C SER A 184 -14.35 11.04 -5.19
N VAL A 185 -14.48 9.82 -5.70
CA VAL A 185 -15.68 9.37 -6.42
C VAL A 185 -16.18 8.03 -5.86
N LEU A 186 -17.50 7.89 -5.79
CA LEU A 186 -18.16 6.63 -5.48
C LEU A 186 -18.58 5.97 -6.79
N LEU A 187 -18.11 4.75 -7.01
CA LEU A 187 -18.38 3.95 -8.19
C LEU A 187 -19.28 2.78 -7.85
N ASP A 188 -20.20 2.43 -8.73
CA ASP A 188 -20.97 1.20 -8.62
C ASP A 188 -20.13 -0.05 -8.94
N VAL A 189 -20.75 -1.23 -8.88
CA VAL A 189 -20.13 -2.52 -9.22
C VAL A 189 -19.64 -2.63 -10.67
N ASN A 190 -20.12 -1.75 -11.56
CA ASN A 190 -19.76 -1.67 -12.98
C ASN A 190 -18.74 -0.55 -13.26
N GLY A 191 -18.29 0.19 -12.25
CA GLY A 191 -17.35 1.29 -12.42
C GLY A 191 -17.97 2.61 -12.89
N ARG A 192 -19.31 2.75 -12.83
CA ARG A 192 -20.01 4.00 -13.14
C ARG A 192 -20.01 4.92 -11.93
N VAL A 193 -19.79 6.21 -12.15
CA VAL A 193 -19.85 7.23 -11.10
C VAL A 193 -21.28 7.39 -10.57
N LEU A 194 -21.48 7.03 -9.30
CA LEU A 194 -22.71 7.29 -8.54
C LEU A 194 -22.69 8.66 -7.87
N ARG A 195 -21.51 9.06 -7.36
CA ARG A 195 -21.33 10.35 -6.68
C ARG A 195 -19.91 10.88 -6.85
N GLN A 196 -19.80 12.19 -6.99
CA GLN A 196 -18.55 12.94 -6.94
C GLN A 196 -18.53 13.76 -5.65
N SER A 197 -17.36 13.92 -5.05
CA SER A 197 -17.21 14.70 -3.81
C SER A 197 -15.89 15.46 -3.78
N ASP A 198 -15.95 16.70 -3.27
CA ASP A 198 -14.77 17.50 -2.91
C ASP A 198 -14.17 17.06 -1.56
N TYR A 199 -14.77 16.07 -0.90
CA TYR A 199 -14.41 15.51 0.40
C TYR A 199 -13.89 14.08 0.26
N THR A 200 -13.35 13.51 1.35
CA THR A 200 -13.03 12.08 1.40
C THR A 200 -14.33 11.28 1.48
N LEU A 201 -14.50 10.29 0.60
CA LEU A 201 -15.57 9.31 0.69
C LEU A 201 -15.10 8.06 1.43
N GLY A 202 -15.98 7.48 2.25
CA GLY A 202 -15.69 6.24 2.97
C GLY A 202 -16.89 5.75 3.75
N TYR A 203 -16.68 4.74 4.60
CA TYR A 203 -17.71 4.26 5.50
C TYR A 203 -17.69 5.01 6.83
N ARG A 204 -18.89 5.25 7.38
CA ARG A 204 -19.06 5.72 8.76
C ARG A 204 -18.46 4.70 9.72
N SER A 205 -17.71 5.20 10.69
CA SER A 205 -17.08 4.36 11.71
C SER A 205 -16.89 5.15 12.99
N SER A 206 -17.05 4.47 14.13
CA SER A 206 -16.96 5.08 15.45
C SER A 206 -16.38 4.11 16.48
N TYR A 207 -15.88 4.66 17.58
CA TYR A 207 -15.51 3.92 18.78
C TYR A 207 -16.70 3.72 19.73
N PHE A 208 -17.74 4.54 19.60
CA PHE A 208 -18.88 4.55 20.50
C PHE A 208 -20.19 4.83 19.76
N VAL A 209 -21.28 4.26 20.26
CA VAL A 209 -22.65 4.64 19.91
C VAL A 209 -23.42 5.05 21.16
N GLN A 210 -24.38 5.95 20.99
CA GLN A 210 -25.18 6.49 22.09
C GLN A 210 -26.22 5.45 22.52
N GLY A 211 -26.15 4.96 23.76
CA GLY A 211 -27.09 3.99 24.29
C GLY A 211 -26.47 3.16 25.43
N PRO A 212 -27.24 2.86 26.50
CA PRO A 212 -26.70 2.24 27.72
C PRO A 212 -26.36 0.76 27.56
N GLU A 213 -26.84 0.09 26.50
CA GLU A 213 -26.60 -1.32 26.25
C GLU A 213 -25.51 -1.49 25.20
N GLN A 214 -24.52 -2.34 25.49
CA GLN A 214 -23.47 -2.69 24.54
C GLN A 214 -24.11 -3.46 23.39
N PRO A 215 -24.12 -2.92 22.17
CA PRO A 215 -24.79 -3.59 21.07
C PRO A 215 -23.92 -4.75 20.58
N ASP A 216 -24.56 -5.81 20.09
CA ASP A 216 -23.87 -6.96 19.50
C ASP A 216 -23.02 -6.55 18.28
N GLU A 217 -23.46 -5.52 17.56
CA GLU A 217 -22.78 -4.87 16.44
C GLU A 217 -22.85 -3.35 16.58
N CYS A 218 -21.96 -2.59 15.93
CA CYS A 218 -22.02 -1.11 16.00
C CYS A 218 -23.15 -0.57 15.10
N THR A 219 -24.40 -0.87 15.46
CA THR A 219 -25.63 -0.49 14.75
C THR A 219 -26.15 0.85 15.25
N ILE A 220 -26.77 1.63 14.36
CA ILE A 220 -27.46 2.87 14.73
C ILE A 220 -28.83 2.54 15.33
N ASP A 221 -29.09 2.97 16.55
CA ASP A 221 -30.46 3.30 16.98
C ASP A 221 -30.81 4.71 16.47
N VAL A 222 -32.04 4.87 15.97
CA VAL A 222 -32.60 5.95 15.10
C VAL A 222 -32.27 7.42 15.48
N ALA A 223 -31.64 7.69 16.62
CA ALA A 223 -31.34 9.02 17.17
C ALA A 223 -29.85 9.39 17.25
N TYR A 224 -28.93 8.64 16.64
CA TYR A 224 -27.51 8.95 16.69
C TYR A 224 -27.09 10.01 15.63
N GLU A 225 -26.69 11.20 16.08
CA GLU A 225 -26.20 12.28 15.20
C GLU A 225 -24.78 12.00 14.66
N PRO A 226 -24.51 12.22 13.36
CA PRO A 226 -23.19 11.99 12.74
C PRO A 226 -22.02 12.75 13.40
N GLY A 227 -22.28 13.87 14.10
CA GLY A 227 -21.27 14.62 14.85
C GLY A 227 -20.61 13.84 15.99
N GLY A 228 -21.08 12.63 16.31
CA GLY A 228 -20.45 11.71 17.25
C GLY A 228 -19.32 10.85 16.66
N ASP A 229 -19.25 10.66 15.34
CA ASP A 229 -18.40 9.63 14.70
C ASP A 229 -16.90 9.89 14.85
N ASN A 230 -16.54 11.17 14.97
CA ASN A 230 -15.16 11.59 15.18
C ASN A 230 -14.84 11.83 16.67
N ARG A 231 -15.71 11.40 17.60
CA ARG A 231 -15.44 11.56 19.04
C ARG A 231 -14.23 10.73 19.43
N VAL A 232 -13.21 11.46 19.84
CA VAL A 232 -11.91 10.93 20.23
C VAL A 232 -11.93 10.38 21.67
N ILE A 233 -10.99 9.46 21.89
CA ILE A 233 -10.53 8.83 23.12
C ILE A 233 -10.66 9.76 24.35
N GLY A 234 -11.36 9.30 25.40
CA GLY A 234 -11.49 10.01 26.68
C GLY A 234 -12.72 10.91 26.82
N ARG A 235 -13.58 11.00 25.79
CA ARG A 235 -14.88 11.67 25.84
C ARG A 235 -16.08 10.73 25.81
N ARG A 236 -15.90 9.49 26.28
CA ARG A 236 -17.01 8.55 26.50
C ARG A 236 -17.97 9.19 27.50
N ARG A 237 -19.22 9.42 27.12
CA ARG A 237 -20.27 9.78 28.07
C ARG A 237 -20.58 8.52 28.87
N GLY A 238 -20.95 8.64 30.14
CA GLY A 238 -21.18 7.49 31.04
C GLY A 238 -22.24 6.48 30.54
N GLU A 239 -23.03 6.85 29.53
CA GLU A 239 -24.08 6.05 28.90
C GLU A 239 -23.72 5.60 27.47
N ASP A 240 -22.50 5.86 26.97
CA ASP A 240 -22.10 5.45 25.62
C ASP A 240 -21.67 3.98 25.62
N ALA A 241 -22.19 3.21 24.67
CA ALA A 241 -21.80 1.84 24.39
C ALA A 241 -20.53 1.76 23.53
N LEU A 242 -19.71 0.74 23.77
CA LEU A 242 -18.47 0.50 23.04
C LEU A 242 -18.76 -0.14 21.69
N CYS A 243 -18.14 0.38 20.64
CA CYS A 243 -18.04 -0.30 19.36
C CYS A 243 -16.70 -1.06 19.25
N GLY A 244 -16.71 -2.18 18.54
CA GLY A 244 -15.50 -2.94 18.20
C GLY A 244 -14.72 -3.47 19.41
N PRO A 245 -15.32 -4.31 20.28
CA PRO A 245 -14.58 -4.93 21.38
C PRO A 245 -13.39 -5.73 20.85
N VAL A 246 -12.24 -5.65 21.52
CA VAL A 246 -11.04 -6.40 21.15
C VAL A 246 -10.82 -7.54 22.14
N PRO A 247 -11.29 -8.76 21.85
CA PRO A 247 -11.08 -9.91 22.71
C PRO A 247 -9.63 -10.40 22.66
N GLY A 248 -9.13 -10.92 23.78
CA GLY A 248 -7.79 -11.51 23.89
C GLY A 248 -6.62 -10.52 23.90
N ALA A 249 -6.88 -9.21 24.06
CA ALA A 249 -5.84 -8.23 24.28
C ALA A 249 -5.20 -8.45 25.66
N GLU A 250 -3.86 -8.44 25.72
CA GLU A 250 -3.12 -8.67 26.97
C GLU A 250 -3.03 -7.38 27.77
N ILE A 251 -3.37 -7.45 29.06
CA ILE A 251 -3.21 -6.36 30.02
C ILE A 251 -2.24 -6.81 31.10
N SER A 252 -1.18 -6.05 31.34
CA SER A 252 -0.23 -6.34 32.41
C SER A 252 0.14 -5.12 33.23
N MET A 253 0.62 -5.34 34.45
CA MET A 253 1.08 -4.29 35.35
C MET A 253 2.17 -4.83 36.25
N TRP A 254 3.18 -4.01 36.52
CA TRP A 254 4.16 -4.34 37.54
C TRP A 254 3.68 -3.85 38.91
N SER A 255 3.38 -4.79 39.82
CA SER A 255 3.02 -4.49 41.19
C SER A 255 4.23 -4.61 42.13
N ALA A 256 4.05 -4.24 43.41
CA ALA A 256 5.07 -4.44 44.44
C ALA A 256 5.44 -5.93 44.66
N TYR A 257 4.63 -6.86 44.16
CA TYR A 257 4.79 -8.31 44.33
C TYR A 257 5.06 -9.05 43.01
N GLY A 258 5.40 -8.33 41.95
CA GLY A 258 5.71 -8.88 40.62
C GLY A 258 4.70 -8.47 39.53
N GLU A 259 4.89 -9.01 38.33
CA GLU A 259 3.98 -8.81 37.21
C GLU A 259 2.65 -9.52 37.45
N VAL A 260 1.57 -8.78 37.28
CA VAL A 260 0.22 -9.32 37.18
C VAL A 260 -0.29 -9.12 35.76
N GLN A 261 -1.04 -10.08 35.26
CA GLN A 261 -1.55 -10.07 33.89
C GLN A 261 -2.98 -10.61 33.82
N THR A 262 -3.73 -10.14 32.84
CA THR A 262 -5.06 -10.62 32.46
C THR A 262 -5.25 -10.42 30.95
N VAL A 263 -6.35 -10.94 30.40
CA VAL A 263 -6.74 -10.73 29.01
C VAL A 263 -8.18 -10.22 28.95
N THR A 264 -8.52 -9.53 27.87
CA THR A 264 -9.90 -9.11 27.63
C THR A 264 -10.80 -10.29 27.24
N ASP A 265 -12.06 -10.23 27.69
CA ASP A 265 -13.11 -11.17 27.30
C ASP A 265 -13.71 -10.83 25.92
N THR A 266 -14.80 -11.52 25.55
CA THR A 266 -15.50 -11.33 24.26
C THR A 266 -16.02 -9.92 24.05
N ASP A 267 -16.32 -9.21 25.14
CA ASP A 267 -16.87 -7.85 25.12
C ASP A 267 -15.74 -6.80 25.22
N GLY A 268 -14.49 -7.26 25.12
CA GLY A 268 -13.30 -6.43 25.24
C GLY A 268 -13.03 -5.98 26.67
N GLN A 269 -13.75 -6.49 27.68
CA GLN A 269 -13.62 -6.04 29.07
C GLN A 269 -12.52 -6.82 29.79
N PHE A 270 -11.86 -6.19 30.76
CA PHE A 270 -10.87 -6.84 31.61
C PHE A 270 -11.05 -6.48 33.09
N ARG A 271 -10.58 -7.39 33.94
CA ARG A 271 -10.37 -7.15 35.37
C ARG A 271 -8.98 -7.64 35.76
N LEU A 272 -8.10 -6.70 36.10
CA LEU A 272 -6.76 -6.98 36.57
C LEU A 272 -6.71 -6.88 38.09
N ASN A 273 -6.56 -8.02 38.77
CA ASN A 273 -6.42 -8.04 40.23
C ASN A 273 -4.94 -7.92 40.62
N TYR A 274 -4.64 -7.09 41.61
CA TYR A 274 -3.28 -6.89 42.11
C TYR A 274 -3.26 -6.72 43.63
N MET A 275 -2.07 -6.88 44.20
CA MET A 275 -1.82 -6.60 45.61
C MET A 275 -1.09 -5.28 45.75
N ARG A 276 -1.75 -4.31 46.38
CA ARG A 276 -1.10 -3.06 46.80
C ARG A 276 -0.31 -3.33 48.09
N SER A 277 0.86 -2.72 48.23
CA SER A 277 1.58 -2.71 49.50
C SER A 277 0.72 -2.10 50.63
N GLY A 278 0.92 -2.57 51.86
CA GLY A 278 0.27 -2.00 53.04
C GLY A 278 0.66 -0.53 53.26
N CYS A 279 -0.17 0.23 53.97
CA CYS A 279 0.09 1.64 54.24
C CYS A 279 1.17 1.79 55.33
N PRO A 280 2.26 2.54 55.09
CA PRO A 280 3.39 2.65 56.03
C PRO A 280 3.11 3.58 57.25
N GLY A 281 1.85 3.78 57.64
CA GLY A 281 1.46 4.65 58.76
C GLY A 281 1.48 6.16 58.45
N PHE A 282 1.50 6.52 57.18
CA PHE A 282 1.27 7.86 56.65
C PHE A 282 0.54 7.74 55.31
N ASP A 283 0.01 8.86 54.81
CA ASP A 283 -0.72 8.87 53.55
C ASP A 283 0.26 8.85 52.38
N ILE A 284 0.09 7.89 51.47
CA ILE A 284 0.94 7.72 50.30
C ILE A 284 0.09 7.36 49.09
N GLU A 285 0.46 7.88 47.93
CA GLU A 285 -0.09 7.48 46.63
C GLU A 285 0.89 6.50 45.96
N PHE A 286 0.38 5.35 45.54
CA PHE A 286 1.12 4.42 44.70
C PHE A 286 0.75 4.67 43.25
N THR A 287 1.75 4.95 42.41
CA THR A 287 1.57 5.01 40.96
C THR A 287 1.92 3.66 40.36
N TYR A 288 0.98 3.06 39.63
CA TYR A 288 1.23 1.85 38.85
C TYR A 288 1.02 2.13 37.36
N ILE A 289 1.83 1.50 36.52
CA ILE A 289 1.73 1.60 35.07
C ILE A 289 1.07 0.34 34.54
N VAL A 290 -0.11 0.49 33.93
CA VAL A 290 -0.82 -0.60 33.26
C VAL A 290 -0.46 -0.56 31.79
N PHE A 291 0.00 -1.69 31.27
CA PHE A 291 0.32 -1.93 29.88
C PHE A 291 -0.82 -2.70 29.21
N GLN A 292 -1.23 -2.25 28.03
CA GLN A 292 -2.05 -3.01 27.11
C GLN A 292 -1.15 -3.41 25.95
N LYS A 293 -1.04 -4.71 25.65
CA LYS A 293 -0.29 -5.23 24.49
C LYS A 293 -1.27 -5.80 23.46
N ILE A 294 -1.03 -5.47 22.19
CA ILE A 294 -1.73 -6.05 21.05
C ILE A 294 -0.72 -6.55 20.04
N PHE A 295 -0.98 -7.69 19.44
CA PHE A 295 0.00 -8.40 18.63
C PHE A 295 -0.21 -8.14 17.14
N TYR A 296 0.86 -8.31 16.37
CA TYR A 296 0.81 -8.36 14.93
C TYR A 296 1.83 -9.34 14.38
N SER A 297 1.50 -9.93 13.24
CA SER A 297 2.32 -10.94 12.61
C SER A 297 3.63 -10.32 12.12
N HIS A 298 4.72 -11.02 12.42
CA HIS A 298 6.00 -10.78 11.78
C HIS A 298 6.41 -12.08 11.09
N PHE A 299 6.15 -12.12 9.79
CA PHE A 299 6.56 -13.23 8.96
C PHE A 299 8.08 -13.12 8.79
N HIS A 300 8.85 -13.89 9.52
CA HIS A 300 10.27 -14.05 9.24
C HIS A 300 10.66 -15.47 9.63
N PRO A 301 11.35 -16.26 8.78
CA PRO A 301 11.61 -17.67 9.05
C PRO A 301 12.39 -17.93 10.34
N ARG A 302 13.14 -16.92 10.80
CA ARG A 302 13.93 -16.96 12.04
C ARG A 302 13.29 -16.21 13.22
N ALA A 303 12.17 -15.51 13.03
CA ALA A 303 11.47 -14.86 14.15
C ALA A 303 10.59 -15.88 14.86
N GLN A 304 10.78 -16.04 16.17
CA GLN A 304 10.07 -17.05 16.97
C GLN A 304 8.79 -16.52 17.62
N ALA A 305 8.53 -15.21 17.58
CA ALA A 305 7.37 -14.61 18.25
C ALA A 305 6.73 -13.50 17.39
N PRO A 306 5.39 -13.34 17.45
CA PRO A 306 4.72 -12.16 16.91
C PRO A 306 5.24 -10.90 17.59
N ARG A 307 5.20 -9.79 16.86
CA ARG A 307 5.53 -8.48 17.43
C ARG A 307 4.32 -7.94 18.16
N PHE A 308 4.53 -6.94 19.00
CA PHE A 308 3.46 -6.28 19.72
C PHE A 308 3.60 -4.77 19.69
N HIS A 309 2.47 -4.10 19.60
CA HIS A 309 2.31 -2.71 19.98
C HIS A 309 1.78 -2.65 21.41
N TYR A 310 2.12 -1.61 22.17
CA TYR A 310 1.56 -1.46 23.51
C TYR A 310 1.24 -0.01 23.83
N GLN A 311 0.16 0.16 24.60
CA GLN A 311 -0.19 1.40 25.26
C GLN A 311 0.11 1.28 26.75
N GLN A 312 0.41 2.40 27.40
CA GLN A 312 0.62 2.44 28.84
C GLN A 312 -0.22 3.57 29.44
N ARG A 313 -0.82 3.34 30.60
CA ARG A 313 -1.51 4.36 31.37
C ARG A 313 -1.25 4.20 32.85
N ASP A 314 -1.17 5.33 33.53
CA ASP A 314 -0.91 5.38 34.96
C ASP A 314 -2.22 5.29 35.73
N ILE A 315 -2.22 4.52 36.81
CA ILE A 315 -3.25 4.53 37.84
C ILE A 315 -2.65 5.01 39.16
N TYR A 316 -3.47 5.73 39.92
CA TYR A 316 -3.10 6.27 41.22
C TYR A 316 -3.93 5.60 42.31
N ASP A 317 -3.26 4.87 43.19
CA ASP A 317 -3.89 4.15 44.29
C ASP A 317 -3.50 4.79 45.62
N HIS A 318 -4.47 5.46 46.25
CA HIS A 318 -4.25 6.15 47.50
C HIS A 318 -4.34 5.20 48.71
N CYS A 319 -3.28 5.24 49.52
CA CYS A 319 -3.20 4.60 50.83
C CYS A 319 -3.35 5.70 51.89
N LEU A 320 -4.49 5.70 52.59
CA LEU A 320 -4.66 6.53 53.78
C LEU A 320 -4.11 5.73 54.97
N GLY A 321 -3.00 6.19 55.55
CA GLY A 321 -2.31 5.53 56.66
C GLY A 321 -2.09 6.43 57.87
N SER A 322 -2.35 7.73 57.76
CA SER A 322 -2.13 8.70 58.84
C SER A 322 -3.07 8.49 60.03
N HIS A 323 -4.26 7.92 59.82
CA HIS A 323 -5.23 7.61 60.88
C HIS A 323 -4.75 6.51 61.83
N VAL A 324 -3.84 5.66 61.39
CA VAL A 324 -3.20 4.62 62.23
C VAL A 324 -2.45 5.26 63.41
N LYS A 325 -1.93 6.48 63.27
CA LYS A 325 -1.28 7.23 64.36
C LYS A 325 -2.27 7.73 65.42
N ALA A 326 -3.57 7.81 65.11
CA ALA A 326 -4.60 8.21 66.08
C ALA A 326 -4.73 7.21 67.25
N LEU A 327 -4.31 5.95 67.06
CA LEU A 327 -4.27 4.93 68.11
C LEU A 327 -3.38 5.31 69.31
N ALA A 328 -2.40 6.20 69.13
CA ALA A 328 -1.54 6.69 70.21
C ALA A 328 -2.23 7.70 71.15
N GLY A 329 -3.44 8.17 70.83
CA GLY A 329 -4.15 9.25 71.53
C GLY A 329 -5.14 8.84 72.63
N GLY A 330 -5.12 7.59 73.09
CA GLY A 330 -6.07 7.08 74.11
C GLY A 330 -7.49 6.85 73.57
N LEU A 331 -8.52 6.86 74.43
CA LEU A 331 -9.90 6.45 74.08
C LEU A 331 -10.51 7.28 72.93
N VAL A 332 -10.20 8.59 72.87
CA VAL A 332 -10.63 9.49 71.79
C VAL A 332 -9.94 9.12 70.47
N GLY A 333 -8.65 8.79 70.52
CA GLY A 333 -7.89 8.33 69.37
C GLY A 333 -8.38 7.01 68.79
N ILE A 334 -8.78 6.07 69.66
CA ILE A 334 -9.45 4.83 69.26
C ILE A 334 -10.80 5.12 68.58
N GLY A 335 -11.58 6.08 69.10
CA GLY A 335 -12.83 6.52 68.48
C GLY A 335 -12.62 7.08 67.07
N VAL A 336 -11.64 7.97 66.89
CA VAL A 336 -11.27 8.52 65.57
C VAL A 336 -10.81 7.42 64.63
N TYR A 337 -9.98 6.50 65.10
CA TYR A 337 -9.52 5.36 64.30
C TYR A 337 -10.69 4.50 63.79
N LEU A 338 -11.61 4.10 64.68
CA LEU A 338 -12.78 3.29 64.31
C LEU A 338 -13.75 4.04 63.39
N HIS A 339 -13.88 5.36 63.56
CA HIS A 339 -14.69 6.18 62.65
C HIS A 339 -14.09 6.27 61.26
N VAL A 340 -12.77 6.49 61.14
CA VAL A 340 -12.10 6.57 59.83
C VAL A 340 -12.07 5.19 59.15
N GLU A 341 -11.79 4.10 59.88
CA GLU A 341 -11.89 2.73 59.36
C GLU A 341 -13.32 2.39 58.93
N GLY A 342 -14.34 2.82 59.68
CA GLY A 342 -15.74 2.67 59.29
C GLY A 342 -16.10 3.44 58.02
N ILE A 343 -15.53 4.64 57.82
CA ILE A 343 -15.66 5.42 56.60
C ILE A 343 -14.93 4.73 55.43
N ILE A 344 -13.71 4.24 55.62
CA ILE A 344 -12.93 3.54 54.59
C ILE A 344 -13.59 2.21 54.20
N ALA A 345 -14.15 1.47 55.17
CA ALA A 345 -14.86 0.21 54.92
C ALA A 345 -16.24 0.44 54.29
N GLY A 346 -16.89 1.58 54.56
CA GLY A 346 -18.18 1.97 53.99
C GLY A 346 -18.07 2.68 52.62
N ALA A 347 -16.94 3.34 52.35
CA ALA A 347 -16.60 3.84 51.03
C ALA A 347 -16.16 2.64 50.19
N GLY A 348 -16.99 2.20 49.24
CA GLY A 348 -16.61 1.14 48.31
C GLY A 348 -15.24 1.43 47.70
N VAL A 349 -14.38 0.41 47.60
CA VAL A 349 -13.06 0.54 46.96
C VAL A 349 -13.28 1.13 45.57
N HIS A 350 -12.77 2.34 45.33
CA HIS A 350 -12.78 2.90 43.99
C HIS A 350 -11.98 1.96 43.08
N VAL A 351 -12.65 1.33 42.14
CA VAL A 351 -12.03 0.50 41.11
C VAL A 351 -11.81 1.43 39.93
N PRO A 352 -10.54 1.78 39.59
CA PRO A 352 -10.29 2.61 38.43
C PRO A 352 -10.82 1.93 37.17
N ASP A 353 -11.56 2.69 36.35
CA ASP A 353 -11.93 2.32 34.98
C ASP A 353 -10.87 2.86 34.02
N LEU A 354 -10.15 1.94 33.37
CA LEU A 354 -9.03 2.23 32.49
C LEU A 354 -9.23 1.55 31.13
N SER A 355 -9.85 2.28 30.21
CA SER A 355 -10.14 1.75 28.88
C SER A 355 -9.09 2.16 27.83
N PHE A 356 -8.69 1.22 26.96
CA PHE A 356 -7.66 1.35 25.92
C PHE A 356 -8.25 1.24 24.51
N PRO A 357 -8.29 2.34 23.75
CA PRO A 357 -8.68 2.32 22.35
C PRO A 357 -7.51 1.86 21.47
N ILE A 358 -7.73 0.87 20.61
CA ILE A 358 -6.77 0.47 19.57
C ILE A 358 -6.93 1.41 18.38
N ASP A 359 -5.89 2.21 18.17
CA ASP A 359 -5.77 3.25 17.17
C ASP A 359 -4.61 2.98 16.21
N VAL A 360 -4.23 1.71 16.05
CA VAL A 360 -3.16 1.28 15.15
C VAL A 360 -3.58 0.03 14.40
N THR A 361 -3.08 -0.09 13.18
CA THR A 361 -3.24 -1.25 12.31
C THR A 361 -1.86 -1.64 11.77
N ALA A 362 -1.58 -2.94 11.64
CA ALA A 362 -0.33 -3.42 11.06
C ALA A 362 -0.58 -3.97 9.64
N LEU A 363 -0.03 -3.30 8.63
CA LEU A 363 0.06 -3.88 7.29
C LEU A 363 1.16 -4.94 7.29
N VAL A 364 0.77 -6.19 7.06
CA VAL A 364 1.66 -7.34 7.10
C VAL A 364 1.60 -8.11 5.80
N GLY A 365 2.75 -8.56 5.28
CA GLY A 365 2.77 -9.26 4.00
C GLY A 365 4.15 -9.76 3.60
N GLN A 366 4.20 -10.27 2.38
CA GLN A 366 5.43 -10.73 1.74
C GLN A 366 5.49 -10.15 0.34
N ALA A 367 6.70 -9.89 -0.16
CA ALA A 367 6.89 -9.57 -1.55
C ALA A 367 8.08 -10.32 -2.15
N ASP A 368 7.91 -10.71 -3.41
CA ASP A 368 8.91 -11.43 -4.20
C ASP A 368 9.36 -10.58 -5.38
N ILE A 369 10.66 -10.60 -5.68
CA ILE A 369 11.21 -9.98 -6.90
C ILE A 369 11.31 -11.04 -8.00
N SER A 370 10.71 -10.78 -9.16
CA SER A 370 10.66 -11.75 -10.26
C SER A 370 10.37 -11.11 -11.62
N ASN A 371 10.67 -11.84 -12.68
CA ASN A 371 10.31 -11.48 -14.06
C ASN A 371 9.06 -12.24 -14.55
N SER A 372 8.32 -12.92 -13.68
CA SER A 372 7.20 -13.79 -14.09
C SER A 372 6.05 -13.05 -14.76
N GLN A 373 5.86 -11.77 -14.43
CA GLN A 373 4.89 -10.89 -15.09
C GLN A 373 5.16 -10.71 -16.59
N LEU A 374 6.38 -11.01 -17.04
CA LEU A 374 6.82 -10.99 -18.43
C LEU A 374 7.11 -12.40 -18.98
N GLY A 375 6.64 -13.45 -18.31
CA GLY A 375 6.91 -14.85 -18.68
C GLY A 375 8.30 -15.36 -18.26
N GLY A 376 9.06 -14.59 -17.50
CA GLY A 376 10.37 -14.98 -16.96
C GLY A 376 10.30 -15.74 -15.64
N GLY A 377 11.46 -16.02 -15.06
CA GLY A 377 11.62 -16.71 -13.78
C GLY A 377 11.76 -15.79 -12.55
N PRO A 378 11.93 -16.37 -11.35
CA PRO A 378 12.34 -15.61 -10.16
C PRO A 378 13.75 -15.04 -10.33
N VAL A 379 14.02 -13.90 -9.67
CA VAL A 379 15.37 -13.31 -9.64
C VAL A 379 16.20 -14.02 -8.57
N GLU A 380 17.39 -14.50 -8.92
CA GLU A 380 18.26 -15.27 -8.02
C GLU A 380 19.05 -14.38 -7.05
N ARG A 381 19.45 -14.94 -5.91
CA ARG A 381 20.36 -14.27 -4.97
C ARG A 381 21.79 -14.30 -5.50
N GLY A 382 22.48 -13.16 -5.57
CA GLY A 382 23.87 -13.09 -6.01
C GLY A 382 24.37 -11.67 -6.21
N PRO A 383 25.57 -11.43 -6.76
CA PRO A 383 25.96 -10.10 -7.22
C PRO A 383 24.91 -9.56 -8.19
N THR A 384 24.53 -8.29 -8.05
CA THR A 384 23.47 -7.69 -8.89
C THR A 384 23.90 -7.67 -10.34
N THR A 385 23.20 -8.43 -11.18
CA THR A 385 23.49 -8.57 -12.61
C THR A 385 22.22 -8.66 -13.44
N TYR A 386 22.33 -8.24 -14.70
CA TYR A 386 21.26 -8.25 -15.68
C TYR A 386 21.59 -9.22 -16.81
N GLY A 387 20.56 -9.77 -17.44
CA GLY A 387 20.65 -10.69 -18.56
C GLY A 387 20.29 -10.04 -19.88
N VAL A 388 21.06 -10.36 -20.92
CA VAL A 388 20.72 -10.06 -22.32
C VAL A 388 20.99 -11.31 -23.14
N ASN A 389 19.99 -11.72 -23.90
CA ASN A 389 20.16 -12.63 -25.02
C ASN A 389 20.46 -11.79 -26.26
N VAL A 390 21.61 -12.03 -26.89
CA VAL A 390 21.91 -11.35 -28.17
C VAL A 390 20.81 -11.75 -29.16
N PRO A 391 20.07 -10.79 -29.77
CA PRO A 391 19.03 -11.10 -30.74
C PRO A 391 19.63 -11.94 -31.87
N GLY A 392 19.07 -13.13 -32.09
CA GLY A 392 19.32 -13.88 -33.30
C GLY A 392 18.34 -13.41 -34.36
N PHE A 393 18.81 -12.62 -35.32
CA PHE A 393 18.00 -12.29 -36.49
C PHE A 393 17.95 -13.52 -37.39
N GLU A 394 16.97 -14.39 -37.18
CA GLU A 394 16.68 -15.46 -38.12
C GLU A 394 16.07 -14.81 -39.37
N GLN A 395 16.75 -14.97 -40.50
CA GLN A 395 16.24 -14.52 -41.79
C GLN A 395 15.08 -15.40 -42.18
N VAL A 396 13.90 -14.83 -42.38
CA VAL A 396 12.73 -15.57 -42.79
C VAL A 396 12.50 -15.38 -44.29
N PRO A 397 12.42 -16.45 -45.09
CA PRO A 397 11.97 -16.34 -46.47
C PRO A 397 10.57 -15.72 -46.52
N PRO A 398 10.29 -14.79 -47.44
CA PRO A 398 8.93 -14.35 -47.74
C PRO A 398 8.18 -15.41 -48.57
N GLU A 399 8.19 -16.66 -48.10
CA GLU A 399 7.44 -17.75 -48.70
C GLU A 399 5.94 -17.42 -48.65
N GLY A 400 5.26 -17.57 -49.78
CA GLY A 400 3.82 -17.31 -49.89
C GLY A 400 3.45 -15.88 -50.25
N TRP A 401 4.41 -14.98 -50.44
CA TRP A 401 4.14 -13.59 -50.83
C TRP A 401 3.83 -13.50 -52.32
N ASP A 402 2.85 -12.66 -52.65
CA ASP A 402 2.47 -12.31 -54.01
C ASP A 402 2.98 -10.88 -54.28
N PHE A 403 4.16 -10.77 -54.87
CA PHE A 403 4.82 -9.49 -55.12
C PHE A 403 4.23 -8.75 -56.33
N ASN A 404 3.50 -9.44 -57.20
CA ASN A 404 2.95 -8.87 -58.43
C ASN A 404 1.43 -8.62 -58.35
N GLY A 405 0.76 -9.10 -57.30
CA GLY A 405 -0.67 -8.92 -57.02
C GLY A 405 -1.59 -9.82 -57.87
N ASP A 406 -1.10 -10.94 -58.40
CA ASP A 406 -1.87 -11.86 -59.27
C ASP A 406 -2.68 -12.91 -58.51
N GLY A 407 -2.60 -12.92 -57.17
CA GLY A 407 -3.29 -13.84 -56.28
C GLY A 407 -2.61 -15.21 -56.14
N GLN A 408 -1.42 -15.41 -56.73
CA GLN A 408 -0.58 -16.58 -56.53
C GLN A 408 0.71 -16.19 -55.80
N ALA A 409 1.19 -17.09 -54.95
CA ALA A 409 2.49 -16.89 -54.30
C ALA A 409 3.62 -17.00 -55.34
N ASP A 410 4.54 -16.04 -55.31
CA ASP A 410 5.76 -16.07 -56.11
C ASP A 410 6.80 -17.00 -55.47
N HIS A 411 7.73 -17.50 -56.29
CA HIS A 411 8.80 -18.37 -55.81
C HIS A 411 9.98 -17.52 -55.32
N VAL A 412 10.49 -17.86 -54.13
CA VAL A 412 11.59 -17.15 -53.50
C VAL A 412 12.62 -18.17 -53.01
N GLU A 413 13.90 -17.97 -53.35
CA GLU A 413 15.01 -18.79 -52.85
C GLU A 413 16.30 -17.98 -52.67
N PRO A 414 17.29 -18.48 -51.90
CA PRO A 414 18.55 -17.76 -51.68
C PRO A 414 19.34 -17.53 -52.97
N TRP A 415 19.76 -16.29 -53.22
CA TRP A 415 20.54 -15.88 -54.40
C TRP A 415 21.72 -14.98 -53.98
N GLY A 416 22.82 -15.60 -53.54
CA GLY A 416 23.97 -14.87 -53.01
C GLY A 416 23.77 -14.43 -51.56
N GLU A 417 23.92 -13.13 -51.27
CA GLU A 417 23.60 -12.52 -49.97
C GLU A 417 22.14 -12.02 -49.87
N GLU A 418 21.38 -12.14 -50.97
CA GLU A 418 19.99 -11.70 -51.10
C GLU A 418 19.06 -12.90 -51.38
N TRP A 419 17.75 -12.65 -51.43
CA TRP A 419 16.76 -13.62 -51.91
C TRP A 419 16.34 -13.25 -53.34
N GLY A 420 16.39 -14.22 -54.25
CA GLY A 420 15.86 -14.06 -55.60
C GLY A 420 14.35 -14.27 -55.61
N VAL A 421 13.62 -13.45 -56.36
CA VAL A 421 12.17 -13.60 -56.57
C VAL A 421 11.88 -13.94 -58.03
N TRP A 422 11.09 -14.98 -58.27
CA TRP A 422 10.63 -15.41 -59.59
C TRP A 422 9.11 -15.32 -59.66
N LEU A 423 8.63 -14.43 -60.52
CA LEU A 423 7.23 -14.16 -60.71
C LEU A 423 6.55 -15.21 -61.59
N GLN A 424 5.24 -15.39 -61.40
CA GLN A 424 4.38 -16.25 -62.22
C GLN A 424 4.72 -17.74 -62.12
N GLY A 425 5.16 -18.19 -60.94
CA GLY A 425 5.50 -19.59 -60.67
C GLY A 425 6.75 -20.09 -61.39
N ARG A 426 7.54 -19.19 -62.00
CA ARG A 426 8.86 -19.50 -62.56
C ARG A 426 9.82 -19.93 -61.47
N ARG A 427 10.82 -20.72 -61.85
CA ARG A 427 11.84 -21.23 -60.95
C ARG A 427 13.22 -21.20 -61.61
N PRO A 428 14.30 -21.11 -60.82
CA PRO A 428 15.66 -21.14 -61.34
C PRO A 428 15.96 -22.42 -62.12
N GLU A 429 15.32 -23.54 -61.75
CA GLU A 429 15.40 -24.84 -62.43
C GLU A 429 14.76 -24.88 -63.83
N ASP A 430 13.94 -23.88 -64.20
CA ASP A 430 13.37 -23.77 -65.55
C ASP A 430 14.45 -23.47 -66.62
N GLY A 431 15.57 -22.86 -66.20
CA GLY A 431 16.76 -22.60 -66.99
C GLY A 431 16.61 -21.54 -68.10
N ASP A 432 17.72 -20.92 -68.50
CA ASP A 432 17.77 -19.89 -69.56
C ASP A 432 17.81 -20.46 -71.00
N GLY A 433 17.67 -21.78 -71.15
CA GLY A 433 17.83 -22.50 -72.43
C GLY A 433 19.28 -22.76 -72.86
N ALA A 434 20.28 -22.19 -72.17
CA ALA A 434 21.71 -22.47 -72.32
C ALA A 434 22.26 -23.39 -71.21
N GLY A 435 21.40 -23.83 -70.29
CA GLY A 435 21.75 -24.71 -69.17
C GLY A 435 22.19 -23.96 -67.92
N ASN A 436 22.04 -22.62 -67.88
CA ASN A 436 22.24 -21.85 -66.66
C ASN A 436 20.91 -21.69 -65.90
N PRO A 437 20.94 -21.53 -64.56
CA PRO A 437 19.75 -21.20 -63.79
C PRO A 437 19.09 -19.93 -64.32
N LEU A 438 17.77 -19.90 -64.36
CA LEU A 438 17.02 -18.71 -64.73
C LEU A 438 17.28 -17.61 -63.69
N PRO A 439 17.76 -16.41 -64.06
CA PRO A 439 17.98 -15.34 -63.09
C PRO A 439 16.65 -14.87 -62.48
N PRO A 440 16.66 -14.39 -61.23
CA PRO A 440 15.47 -13.84 -60.60
C PRO A 440 15.00 -12.57 -61.33
N ASP A 441 13.70 -12.27 -61.25
CA ASP A 441 13.13 -11.04 -61.79
C ASP A 441 13.60 -9.81 -61.03
N PHE A 442 13.77 -9.96 -59.72
CA PHE A 442 14.42 -8.99 -58.83
C PHE A 442 14.91 -9.71 -57.58
N THR A 443 15.77 -9.06 -56.82
CA THR A 443 16.26 -9.54 -55.53
C THR A 443 15.72 -8.69 -54.40
N ILE A 444 15.60 -9.29 -53.22
CA ILE A 444 15.17 -8.62 -52.00
C ILE A 444 16.13 -8.93 -50.86
N GLN A 445 16.28 -7.97 -49.95
CA GLN A 445 17.03 -8.18 -48.73
C GLN A 445 16.25 -9.12 -47.80
N PRO A 446 16.91 -10.07 -47.12
CA PRO A 446 16.27 -10.93 -46.14
C PRO A 446 15.61 -10.10 -45.05
N HIS A 447 14.32 -10.35 -44.80
CA HIS A 447 13.66 -9.79 -43.63
C HIS A 447 14.13 -10.55 -42.40
N ALA A 448 14.55 -9.81 -41.37
CA ALA A 448 14.81 -10.39 -40.07
C ALA A 448 13.48 -10.58 -39.34
N SER A 449 13.30 -11.73 -38.68
CA SER A 449 12.22 -11.84 -37.71
C SER A 449 12.41 -10.80 -36.61
N PRO A 450 11.39 -9.98 -36.29
CA PRO A 450 11.46 -9.07 -35.16
C PRO A 450 11.60 -9.87 -33.86
N ASP A 451 12.66 -9.58 -33.09
CA ASP A 451 12.84 -10.12 -31.74
C ASP A 451 11.96 -9.33 -30.76
N PHE A 452 10.91 -9.99 -30.24
CA PHE A 452 10.04 -9.44 -29.21
C PHE A 452 10.41 -9.89 -27.80
N ALA A 453 11.53 -10.60 -27.62
CA ALA A 453 11.98 -11.04 -26.30
C ALA A 453 12.34 -9.85 -25.42
N HIS A 454 12.01 -9.94 -24.14
CA HIS A 454 12.41 -8.95 -23.16
C HIS A 454 13.90 -9.09 -22.85
N GLN A 455 14.64 -7.97 -22.96
CA GLN A 455 16.09 -7.91 -22.79
C GLN A 455 16.45 -6.96 -21.64
N GLY A 456 17.64 -7.15 -21.06
CA GLY A 456 18.14 -6.25 -20.01
C GLY A 456 17.36 -6.35 -18.70
N LEU A 457 16.82 -7.53 -18.40
CA LEU A 457 16.10 -7.79 -17.17
C LEU A 457 17.07 -8.23 -16.07
N LEU A 458 16.69 -8.02 -14.81
CA LEU A 458 17.44 -8.46 -13.65
C LEU A 458 17.48 -9.99 -13.59
N GLU A 459 18.67 -10.57 -13.48
CA GLU A 459 18.86 -12.01 -13.29
C GLU A 459 19.20 -12.34 -11.83
N ARG A 460 20.08 -11.53 -11.24
CA ARG A 460 20.55 -11.69 -9.87
C ARG A 460 20.48 -10.39 -9.11
N LEU A 461 20.22 -10.46 -7.81
CA LEU A 461 20.17 -9.31 -6.91
C LEU A 461 20.93 -9.58 -5.61
N SER A 462 21.77 -8.62 -5.23
CA SER A 462 22.53 -8.70 -3.99
C SER A 462 21.67 -8.36 -2.78
N LEU A 463 22.02 -8.92 -1.62
CA LEU A 463 21.31 -8.59 -0.38
C LEU A 463 21.43 -7.10 -0.03
N ALA A 464 22.59 -6.49 -0.29
CA ALA A 464 22.81 -5.06 -0.07
C ALA A 464 21.91 -4.20 -0.97
N ASP A 465 21.74 -4.58 -2.23
CA ASP A 465 20.87 -3.85 -3.15
C ASP A 465 19.39 -4.14 -2.91
N LEU A 466 19.04 -5.32 -2.37
CA LEU A 466 17.68 -5.64 -1.96
C LEU A 466 17.20 -4.79 -0.77
N LYS A 467 18.10 -4.45 0.17
CA LYS A 467 17.80 -3.54 1.30
C LYS A 467 17.39 -2.15 0.84
N GLU A 468 17.75 -1.75 -0.36
CA GLU A 468 17.44 -0.43 -0.91
C GLU A 468 16.05 -0.45 -1.57
N THR A 469 15.09 -1.07 -0.88
CA THR A 469 13.69 -1.14 -1.30
C THR A 469 12.84 -0.24 -0.43
N ASP A 470 12.19 0.74 -1.04
CA ASP A 470 11.30 1.66 -0.36
C ASP A 470 9.87 1.12 -0.40
N LEU A 471 9.10 1.41 0.65
CA LEU A 471 7.67 1.10 0.75
C LEU A 471 6.89 2.39 0.91
N TYR A 472 5.79 2.53 0.18
CA TYR A 472 4.87 3.65 0.24
C TYR A 472 3.45 3.15 0.46
N VAL A 473 2.68 3.89 1.26
CA VAL A 473 1.27 3.60 1.51
C VAL A 473 0.44 4.82 1.15
N PHE A 474 -0.51 4.65 0.23
CA PHE A 474 -1.42 5.68 -0.23
C PHE A 474 -2.87 5.36 0.17
N ARG A 475 -3.65 6.39 0.48
CA ARG A 475 -5.11 6.25 0.68
C ARG A 475 -5.78 6.16 -0.68
N ALA A 476 -6.45 5.05 -1.00
CA ALA A 476 -7.07 4.85 -2.31
C ALA A 476 -8.20 5.86 -2.61
N ALA A 477 -8.87 6.36 -1.57
CA ALA A 477 -9.97 7.32 -1.71
C ALA A 477 -9.53 8.70 -2.20
N THR A 478 -8.29 9.11 -1.95
CA THR A 478 -7.81 10.47 -2.24
C THR A 478 -6.51 10.51 -3.05
N GLY A 479 -5.72 9.43 -3.03
CA GLY A 479 -4.39 9.38 -3.63
C GLY A 479 -3.28 9.96 -2.73
N ASP A 480 -3.59 10.30 -1.48
CA ASP A 480 -2.64 10.94 -0.57
C ASP A 480 -1.65 9.93 0.03
N LEU A 481 -0.39 10.35 0.18
CA LEU A 481 0.65 9.58 0.86
C LEU A 481 0.41 9.58 2.37
N ILE A 482 0.27 8.39 2.94
CA ILE A 482 0.06 8.15 4.38
C ILE A 482 1.38 7.92 5.09
N ALA A 483 2.16 6.94 4.59
CA ALA A 483 3.39 6.51 5.20
C ALA A 483 4.40 6.10 4.12
N GLU A 484 5.66 6.29 4.42
CA GLU A 484 6.78 5.82 3.63
C GLU A 484 7.82 5.16 4.53
N ARG A 485 8.54 4.18 4.00
CA ARG A 485 9.71 3.58 4.63
C ARG A 485 10.82 3.54 3.60
N GLN A 486 11.92 4.23 3.87
CA GLN A 486 13.08 4.24 2.99
C GLN A 486 14.04 3.13 3.39
N GLY A 487 14.30 2.22 2.46
CA GLY A 487 15.09 1.02 2.70
C GLY A 487 14.50 0.02 3.72
N LEU A 488 15.16 -1.13 3.82
CA LEU A 488 14.80 -2.26 4.65
C LEU A 488 15.97 -2.71 5.52
N ASP A 489 15.65 -3.25 6.69
CA ASP A 489 16.63 -3.86 7.58
C ASP A 489 16.85 -5.33 7.22
N GLU A 490 17.94 -5.92 7.72
CA GLU A 490 18.22 -7.36 7.50
C GLU A 490 17.10 -8.27 8.00
N PHE A 491 16.37 -7.85 9.04
CA PHE A 491 15.26 -8.60 9.62
C PHE A 491 13.98 -8.57 8.79
N ASP A 492 13.92 -7.71 7.76
CA ASP A 492 12.79 -7.68 6.82
C ASP A 492 13.05 -8.55 5.58
N LEU A 493 14.20 -9.23 5.50
CA LEU A 493 14.62 -9.94 4.30
C LEU A 493 14.77 -11.43 4.56
N ASP A 494 14.37 -12.23 3.58
CA ASP A 494 14.70 -13.65 3.59
C ASP A 494 16.21 -13.85 3.34
N PRO A 495 16.90 -14.61 4.19
CA PRO A 495 18.34 -14.81 4.07
C PRO A 495 18.73 -15.61 2.83
N ASP A 496 17.84 -16.46 2.32
CA ASP A 496 18.17 -17.47 1.31
C ASP A 496 17.65 -17.11 -0.08
N ILE A 497 16.53 -16.37 -0.16
CA ILE A 497 15.90 -15.95 -1.43
C ILE A 497 15.63 -14.44 -1.49
N ASN A 498 15.37 -13.89 -2.68
CA ASN A 498 15.00 -12.47 -2.87
C ASN A 498 13.53 -12.20 -2.50
N ARG A 499 13.17 -12.53 -1.26
CA ARG A 499 11.89 -12.25 -0.64
C ARG A 499 12.05 -11.23 0.46
N LEU A 500 11.09 -10.34 0.59
CA LEU A 500 10.98 -9.37 1.67
C LEU A 500 9.69 -9.57 2.45
N TYR A 501 9.72 -9.18 3.71
CA TYR A 501 8.63 -9.27 4.67
C TYR A 501 8.21 -7.86 5.06
N ILE A 502 6.94 -7.56 4.87
CA ILE A 502 6.37 -6.25 5.12
C ILE A 502 5.70 -6.29 6.49
N SER A 503 6.00 -5.29 7.30
CA SER A 503 5.39 -5.07 8.60
C SER A 503 5.41 -3.56 8.89
N LEU A 504 4.36 -2.86 8.50
CA LEU A 504 4.21 -1.41 8.70
C LEU A 504 3.08 -1.15 9.68
N LEU A 505 3.39 -0.50 10.80
CA LEU A 505 2.35 0.02 11.69
C LEU A 505 1.84 1.33 11.11
N LEU A 506 0.52 1.44 11.00
CA LEU A 506 -0.17 2.65 10.58
C LEU A 506 -1.07 3.10 11.72
N PRO A 507 -0.99 4.37 12.14
CA PRO A 507 -1.97 4.91 13.06
C PRO A 507 -3.32 5.10 12.35
N SER A 508 -4.38 4.76 13.07
CA SER A 508 -5.78 4.86 12.69
C SER A 508 -6.60 5.66 13.73
N GLY A 509 -5.93 6.40 14.62
CA GLY A 509 -6.55 7.20 15.69
C GLY A 509 -5.63 8.25 16.34
N ASP A 510 -6.10 8.89 17.42
CA ASP A 510 -5.38 9.95 18.14
C ASP A 510 -4.20 9.36 18.95
N ILE A 511 -3.00 9.48 18.38
CA ILE A 511 -1.72 9.26 19.06
C ILE A 511 -1.63 10.31 20.18
N THR A 512 -2.12 9.97 21.37
CA THR A 512 -1.84 10.77 22.57
C THR A 512 -0.33 10.99 22.72
N VAL A 513 0.10 12.13 23.25
CA VAL A 513 1.51 12.58 23.33
C VAL A 513 2.49 11.53 23.93
N GLY A 514 1.99 10.51 24.63
CA GLY A 514 2.78 9.36 25.09
C GLY A 514 3.22 8.37 23.98
N THR A 515 2.42 8.15 22.94
CA THR A 515 2.74 7.27 21.81
C THR A 515 3.69 7.93 20.81
N GLN A 516 3.69 9.26 20.68
CA GLN A 516 4.71 10.01 19.91
C GLN A 516 6.14 9.73 20.39
N ARG A 517 6.33 9.46 21.69
CA ARG A 517 7.67 9.24 22.26
C ARG A 517 8.22 7.84 21.99
N ARG A 518 7.42 6.90 21.45
CA ARG A 518 7.78 5.48 21.32
C ARG A 518 7.51 4.83 19.96
N LEU A 519 6.89 5.52 19.01
CA LEU A 519 7.06 5.22 17.56
C LEU A 519 8.53 5.39 17.09
N SER A 520 9.43 5.73 18.02
CA SER A 520 10.88 5.90 17.88
C SER A 520 11.68 4.72 18.44
N THR A 521 11.05 3.56 18.70
CA THR A 521 11.86 2.36 19.03
C THR A 521 12.80 2.05 17.85
N PRO A 522 14.02 1.52 18.10
CA PRO A 522 15.01 1.31 17.05
C PRO A 522 14.52 0.48 15.86
N TYR A 523 13.47 -0.33 16.07
CA TYR A 523 12.86 -1.22 15.09
C TYR A 523 11.89 -0.52 14.12
N GLU A 524 11.45 0.70 14.44
CA GLU A 524 10.58 1.54 13.61
C GLU A 524 11.37 2.70 12.98
N SER A 525 12.69 2.73 13.14
CA SER A 525 13.56 3.87 12.84
C SER A 525 13.66 4.28 11.35
N GLY A 526 13.09 3.49 10.43
CA GLY A 526 13.00 3.80 9.00
C GLY A 526 11.60 4.23 8.50
N LEU A 527 10.56 4.13 9.33
CA LEU A 527 9.20 4.54 8.99
C LEU A 527 9.03 6.05 9.16
N SER A 528 8.78 6.75 8.05
CA SER A 528 8.40 8.15 8.03
C SER A 528 6.92 8.28 7.66
N TYR A 529 6.21 9.12 8.40
CA TYR A 529 4.82 9.46 8.08
C TYR A 529 4.79 10.82 7.41
N SER A 530 3.83 11.05 6.50
CA SER A 530 3.76 12.35 5.85
C SER A 530 3.52 13.47 6.89
N PRO A 531 4.12 14.67 6.75
CA PRO A 531 3.98 15.74 7.74
C PRO A 531 2.53 16.14 8.01
N GLU A 532 1.65 16.03 7.00
CA GLU A 532 0.22 16.25 7.15
C GLU A 532 -0.43 15.15 8.00
N PHE A 533 -0.06 13.89 7.79
CA PHE A 533 -0.54 12.75 8.58
C PHE A 533 -0.02 12.76 10.04
N LEU A 534 1.12 13.42 10.30
CA LEU A 534 1.67 13.60 11.66
C LEU A 534 1.03 14.74 12.47
N LYS A 535 0.12 15.54 11.89
CA LYS A 535 -0.69 16.54 12.62
C LYS A 535 -1.88 15.86 13.31
N ILE A 536 -1.58 14.90 14.19
CA ILE A 536 -2.44 13.76 14.57
C ILE A 536 -3.79 14.09 15.24
N ARG A 537 -4.04 15.33 15.68
CA ARG A 537 -5.26 15.64 16.46
C ARG A 537 -6.47 16.03 15.63
N ASP A 538 -6.27 16.63 14.45
CA ASP A 538 -7.34 17.31 13.70
C ASP A 538 -7.37 16.91 12.21
N ILE A 539 -6.96 15.69 11.88
CA ILE A 539 -6.90 15.18 10.50
C ILE A 539 -7.84 14.01 10.28
N ASP A 540 -8.31 13.86 9.04
CA ASP A 540 -9.10 12.72 8.58
C ASP A 540 -8.28 11.42 8.65
N GLN A 541 -8.48 10.65 9.72
CA GLN A 541 -7.76 9.40 10.01
C GLN A 541 -8.23 8.23 9.13
N LEU A 542 -7.36 7.24 8.96
CA LEU A 542 -7.73 5.99 8.30
C LEU A 542 -8.82 5.25 9.10
N ARG A 543 -9.81 4.70 8.39
CA ARG A 543 -10.96 4.01 8.96
C ARG A 543 -11.01 2.54 8.54
N PRO A 544 -11.60 1.64 9.36
CA PRO A 544 -11.99 0.32 8.89
C PRO A 544 -12.85 0.42 7.62
N GLY A 545 -12.68 -0.52 6.70
CA GLY A 545 -13.35 -0.54 5.40
C GLY A 545 -12.73 0.34 4.32
N GLU A 546 -11.78 1.23 4.66
CA GLU A 546 -11.03 1.98 3.65
C GLU A 546 -9.98 1.11 2.95
N ALA A 547 -9.77 1.38 1.66
CA ALA A 547 -8.70 0.76 0.89
C ALA A 547 -7.42 1.60 0.94
N VAL A 548 -6.29 0.92 1.10
CA VAL A 548 -4.94 1.49 0.99
C VAL A 548 -4.17 0.77 -0.11
N GLN A 549 -3.40 1.53 -0.88
CA GLN A 549 -2.50 1.00 -1.90
C GLN A 549 -1.06 1.02 -1.35
N VAL A 550 -0.41 -0.13 -1.38
CA VAL A 550 0.99 -0.31 -1.01
C VAL A 550 1.81 -0.39 -2.28
N VAL A 551 2.87 0.41 -2.37
CA VAL A 551 3.82 0.41 -3.48
C VAL A 551 5.21 0.10 -2.94
N ALA A 552 5.90 -0.86 -3.54
CA ALA A 552 7.28 -1.21 -3.21
C ALA A 552 8.19 -0.92 -4.40
N ILE A 553 9.31 -0.21 -4.19
CA ILE A 553 10.28 0.12 -5.25
C ILE A 553 11.68 -0.21 -4.80
N ASN A 554 12.37 -1.12 -5.51
CA ASN A 554 13.80 -1.31 -5.32
C ASN A 554 14.58 -0.18 -6.01
N ARG A 555 15.15 0.75 -5.24
CA ARG A 555 15.83 1.96 -5.73
C ARG A 555 17.17 1.69 -6.43
N LYS A 556 17.68 0.46 -6.42
CA LYS A 556 18.87 0.06 -7.19
C LYS A 556 18.53 -0.43 -8.59
N THR A 557 17.38 -1.06 -8.78
CA THR A 557 17.01 -1.73 -10.06
C THR A 557 15.78 -1.11 -10.72
N GLY A 558 15.00 -0.32 -9.98
CA GLY A 558 13.71 0.23 -10.42
C GLY A 558 12.57 -0.78 -10.45
N TYR A 559 12.80 -2.01 -9.99
CA TYR A 559 11.74 -3.02 -9.89
C TYR A 559 10.67 -2.53 -8.92
N ILE A 560 9.41 -2.61 -9.35
CA ILE A 560 8.25 -2.06 -8.65
C ILE A 560 7.14 -3.09 -8.56
N GLY A 561 6.39 -3.05 -7.46
CA GLY A 561 5.14 -3.78 -7.31
C GLY A 561 4.11 -2.94 -6.58
N THR A 562 2.84 -3.16 -6.87
CA THR A 562 1.73 -2.55 -6.11
C THR A 562 0.76 -3.63 -5.61
N ALA A 563 0.08 -3.33 -4.51
CA ALA A 563 -1.01 -4.14 -4.00
C ALA A 563 -2.00 -3.25 -3.25
N THR A 564 -3.30 -3.51 -3.43
CA THR A 564 -4.37 -2.81 -2.69
C THR A 564 -4.96 -3.75 -1.66
N THR A 565 -5.16 -3.25 -0.44
CA THR A 565 -5.81 -4.00 0.65
C THR A 565 -6.79 -3.11 1.40
N THR A 566 -7.77 -3.72 2.05
CA THR A 566 -8.81 -3.02 2.84
C THR A 566 -8.49 -3.14 4.31
N LEU A 567 -8.56 -2.02 5.03
CA LEU A 567 -8.35 -1.97 6.46
C LEU A 567 -9.48 -2.69 7.18
N THR A 568 -9.13 -3.57 8.11
CA THR A 568 -10.09 -4.35 8.91
C THR A 568 -9.91 -4.03 10.39
N PRO A 569 -10.98 -4.15 11.20
CA PRO A 569 -10.85 -4.01 12.65
C PRO A 569 -9.96 -5.13 13.24
N PRO A 570 -9.36 -4.91 14.42
CA PRO A 570 -8.57 -5.93 15.10
C PRO A 570 -9.39 -7.19 15.36
N THR A 571 -8.77 -8.36 15.19
CA THR A 571 -9.45 -9.66 15.38
C THR A 571 -8.60 -10.56 16.27
N GLY A 572 -9.18 -11.09 17.35
CA GLY A 572 -8.50 -12.05 18.25
C GLY A 572 -7.19 -11.54 18.85
N GLY A 573 -7.14 -10.27 19.26
CA GLY A 573 -5.93 -9.64 19.81
C GLY A 573 -4.84 -9.33 18.77
N MET A 574 -5.14 -9.45 17.47
CA MET A 574 -4.25 -9.14 16.37
C MET A 574 -4.73 -7.91 15.58
N ILE A 575 -3.80 -7.06 15.15
CA ILE A 575 -4.06 -5.88 14.30
C ILE A 575 -3.63 -6.05 12.84
N ASP A 576 -3.54 -7.30 12.38
CA ASP A 576 -3.05 -7.63 11.04
C ASP A 576 -4.04 -7.22 9.95
N VAL A 577 -3.53 -6.48 8.98
CA VAL A 577 -4.14 -6.31 7.65
C VAL A 577 -3.18 -6.90 6.63
N ARG A 578 -3.62 -7.96 5.95
CA ARG A 578 -2.77 -8.71 5.05
C ARG A 578 -2.64 -8.02 3.69
N ILE A 579 -1.40 -7.87 3.22
CA ILE A 579 -1.07 -7.52 1.84
C ILE A 579 -0.90 -8.82 1.08
N ASN A 580 -1.78 -9.07 0.11
CA ASN A 580 -1.73 -10.26 -0.72
C ASN A 580 -1.11 -9.91 -2.09
N GLY A 581 -0.18 -10.75 -2.56
CA GLY A 581 0.24 -10.74 -3.96
C GLY A 581 1.15 -9.58 -4.37
N LEU A 582 1.94 -9.01 -3.45
CA LEU A 582 2.92 -8.00 -3.85
C LEU A 582 4.10 -8.65 -4.58
N GLN A 583 4.22 -8.39 -5.87
CA GLN A 583 5.30 -8.90 -6.71
C GLN A 583 6.00 -7.76 -7.41
N LEU A 584 7.29 -7.63 -7.18
CA LEU A 584 8.12 -6.60 -7.78
C LEU A 584 8.66 -7.10 -9.11
N GLY A 585 8.33 -6.40 -10.19
CA GLY A 585 8.77 -6.67 -11.56
C GLY A 585 9.43 -5.45 -12.20
N PRO A 586 9.99 -5.59 -13.41
CA PRO A 586 10.59 -4.48 -14.15
C PRO A 586 9.52 -3.45 -14.53
N PRO A 587 9.72 -2.16 -14.29
CA PRO A 587 8.63 -1.19 -14.37
C PRO A 587 8.00 -1.12 -15.76
N ASN A 588 6.68 -0.91 -15.80
CA ASN A 588 5.96 -0.59 -17.03
C ASN A 588 6.17 0.88 -17.42
N LEU A 589 7.44 1.24 -17.65
CA LEU A 589 7.89 2.54 -18.08
C LEU A 589 8.19 2.50 -19.57
N LYS A 590 7.36 3.18 -20.37
CA LYS A 590 7.62 3.39 -21.80
C LYS A 590 8.34 4.70 -22.01
N VAL A 591 9.31 4.69 -22.90
CA VAL A 591 10.05 5.89 -23.31
C VAL A 591 9.98 6.00 -24.83
N ARG A 592 9.52 7.17 -25.30
CA ARG A 592 9.47 7.54 -26.70
C ARG A 592 10.28 8.81 -26.91
N VAL A 593 11.09 8.84 -27.96
CA VAL A 593 11.91 10.00 -28.29
C VAL A 593 11.50 10.51 -29.67
N GLU A 594 11.18 11.80 -29.74
CA GLU A 594 10.81 12.50 -30.96
C GLU A 594 11.80 13.61 -31.26
N ARG A 595 12.27 13.65 -32.51
CA ARG A 595 13.16 14.70 -33.00
C ARG A 595 12.33 15.81 -33.63
N LYS A 596 12.65 17.07 -33.33
CA LYS A 596 12.01 18.24 -33.94
C LYS A 596 13.02 19.08 -34.73
N ALA A 597 12.77 19.21 -36.02
CA ALA A 597 13.54 20.04 -36.94
C ALA A 597 13.29 21.55 -36.73
N ALA A 598 14.18 22.37 -37.26
CA ALA A 598 14.02 23.83 -37.31
C ALA A 598 12.79 24.25 -38.14
N ILE A 599 12.20 25.40 -37.77
CA ILE A 599 10.95 25.97 -38.28
C ILE A 599 10.87 25.93 -39.82
N GLY A 600 9.90 25.19 -40.37
CA GLY A 600 9.56 25.17 -41.80
C GLY A 600 8.95 23.86 -42.29
N GLU A 601 9.31 22.73 -41.67
CA GLU A 601 8.75 21.40 -41.96
C GLU A 601 8.16 20.81 -40.68
N GLN A 602 6.92 20.34 -40.77
CA GLN A 602 6.15 19.82 -39.64
C GLN A 602 6.38 18.30 -39.48
N ASP A 603 7.60 17.85 -39.72
CA ASP A 603 7.92 16.43 -39.75
C ASP A 603 8.44 16.00 -38.37
N ASN A 604 7.61 15.25 -37.64
CA ASN A 604 8.00 14.59 -36.40
C ASN A 604 8.64 13.25 -36.77
N TYR A 605 9.93 13.08 -36.47
CA TYR A 605 10.63 11.81 -36.68
C TYR A 605 10.71 11.03 -35.37
N LEU A 606 10.20 9.81 -35.39
CA LEU A 606 10.25 8.87 -34.27
C LEU A 606 11.62 8.18 -34.27
N VAL A 607 12.30 8.18 -33.11
CA VAL A 607 13.60 7.51 -32.95
C VAL A 607 13.37 6.08 -32.46
N GLY A 608 13.99 5.10 -33.12
CA GLY A 608 14.00 3.70 -32.68
C GLY A 608 14.90 3.43 -31.48
N PHE A 609 15.17 2.14 -31.22
CA PHE A 609 16.01 1.70 -30.11
C PHE A 609 17.47 2.13 -30.25
N GLU A 610 17.92 2.31 -31.50
CA GLU A 610 19.14 2.99 -31.90
C GLU A 610 18.78 4.11 -32.87
N GLY A 611 19.47 5.25 -32.79
CA GLY A 611 19.22 6.38 -33.67
C GLY A 611 20.15 7.55 -33.41
N ALA A 612 20.56 8.24 -34.47
CA ALA A 612 21.41 9.41 -34.42
C ALA A 612 20.60 10.70 -34.57
N GLY A 613 21.02 11.77 -33.87
CA GLY A 613 20.54 13.11 -34.18
C GLY A 613 21.05 13.58 -35.55
N LEU A 614 20.24 14.35 -36.28
CA LEU A 614 20.68 15.05 -37.49
C LEU A 614 21.14 16.46 -37.14
N SER A 615 21.93 17.04 -38.05
CA SER A 615 22.44 18.39 -37.89
C SER A 615 21.40 19.51 -37.97
N SER A 616 20.17 19.17 -38.37
CA SER A 616 19.01 20.06 -38.37
C SER A 616 18.21 20.03 -37.05
N ASP A 617 18.52 19.13 -36.11
CA ASP A 617 17.77 19.01 -34.86
C ASP A 617 18.12 20.14 -33.90
N ILE A 618 17.10 20.80 -33.37
CA ILE A 618 17.27 21.84 -32.33
C ILE A 618 16.82 21.33 -30.96
N HIS A 619 15.83 20.43 -30.93
CA HIS A 619 15.26 19.88 -29.71
C HIS A 619 14.98 18.39 -29.84
N VAL A 620 15.11 17.68 -28.73
CA VAL A 620 14.63 16.31 -28.56
C VAL A 620 13.51 16.34 -27.53
N ALA A 621 12.34 15.81 -27.90
CA ALA A 621 11.23 15.60 -26.99
C ALA A 621 11.30 14.17 -26.45
N VAL A 622 11.50 14.03 -25.15
CA VAL A 622 11.45 12.73 -24.46
C VAL A 622 10.08 12.60 -23.81
N ILE A 623 9.32 11.60 -24.23
CA ILE A 623 7.99 11.29 -23.73
C ILE A 623 8.10 10.04 -22.88
N THR A 624 7.68 10.12 -21.62
CA THR A 624 7.67 8.99 -20.69
C THR A 624 6.25 8.65 -20.29
N GLU A 625 5.92 7.37 -20.26
CA GLU A 625 4.65 6.85 -19.78
C GLU A 625 4.93 5.80 -18.71
N TRP A 626 4.62 6.11 -17.45
CA TRP A 626 4.84 5.19 -16.35
C TRP A 626 3.54 4.83 -15.65
N TYR A 627 3.13 3.58 -15.84
CA TYR A 627 1.95 2.98 -15.22
C TYR A 627 2.39 1.74 -14.44
N ASP A 628 1.48 1.16 -13.69
CA ASP A 628 1.73 -0.14 -13.07
C ASP A 628 1.71 -1.26 -14.15
N HIS A 629 2.09 -2.48 -13.79
CA HIS A 629 2.25 -3.63 -14.70
C HIS A 629 0.99 -3.99 -15.48
N ASP A 630 -0.10 -4.26 -14.78
CA ASP A 630 -1.11 -3.23 -14.61
C ASP A 630 -1.79 -2.67 -15.87
N GLY A 631 -1.22 -1.53 -16.26
CA GLY A 631 -1.89 -0.49 -17.02
C GLY A 631 -2.66 0.51 -16.15
N THR A 632 -2.87 0.28 -14.85
CA THR A 632 -3.49 1.27 -13.98
C THR A 632 -2.51 2.40 -13.64
N PRO A 633 -3.04 3.60 -13.36
CA PRO A 633 -2.26 4.74 -12.90
C PRO A 633 -1.58 4.45 -11.56
N LEU A 634 -0.29 4.79 -11.49
CA LEU A 634 0.42 4.88 -10.22
C LEU A 634 0.05 6.19 -9.50
N PRO A 635 0.11 6.25 -8.15
CA PRO A 635 -0.14 7.47 -7.39
C PRO A 635 0.71 8.64 -7.88
N ALA A 636 0.10 9.79 -8.15
CA ALA A 636 0.79 10.94 -8.75
C ALA A 636 1.93 11.50 -7.88
N SER A 637 1.83 11.34 -6.55
CA SER A 637 2.81 11.76 -5.55
C SER A 637 3.92 10.74 -5.31
N LEU A 638 3.89 9.58 -5.97
CA LEU A 638 4.94 8.56 -5.87
C LEU A 638 6.30 9.13 -6.33
N PRO A 639 7.37 9.00 -5.52
CA PRO A 639 8.68 9.52 -5.92
C PRO A 639 9.19 8.83 -7.17
N GLY A 640 9.42 9.63 -8.21
CA GLY A 640 9.77 9.21 -9.55
C GLY A 640 11.18 8.66 -9.73
N PHE A 641 11.57 8.54 -11.00
CA PHE A 641 12.92 8.14 -11.42
C PHE A 641 13.67 9.33 -12.04
N THR A 642 14.96 9.14 -12.28
CA THR A 642 15.79 10.11 -13.00
C THR A 642 16.24 9.53 -14.34
N GLY A 643 15.88 10.23 -15.41
CA GLY A 643 16.43 9.99 -16.74
C GLY A 643 17.70 10.80 -16.98
N ARG A 644 18.65 10.23 -17.73
CA ARG A 644 19.86 10.90 -18.23
C ARG A 644 20.00 10.64 -19.72
N LEU A 645 20.33 11.69 -20.47
CA LEU A 645 20.84 11.59 -21.83
C LEU A 645 22.37 11.72 -21.82
N ALA A 646 23.07 10.70 -22.27
CA ALA A 646 24.54 10.66 -22.32
C ALA A 646 25.03 10.58 -23.78
N ARG A 647 26.07 11.33 -24.11
CA ARG A 647 26.70 11.29 -25.45
C ARG A 647 27.70 10.14 -25.54
N THR A 648 27.70 9.42 -26.65
CA THR A 648 28.76 8.45 -26.97
C THR A 648 30.02 9.19 -27.40
N VAL A 649 31.17 8.91 -26.78
CA VAL A 649 32.45 9.60 -27.09
C VAL A 649 33.50 8.68 -27.72
N ALA A 650 33.35 7.36 -27.57
CA ALA A 650 34.08 6.33 -28.29
C ALA A 650 33.30 5.01 -28.23
N ASP A 651 33.77 3.95 -28.92
CA ASP A 651 33.17 2.62 -28.80
C ASP A 651 33.07 2.22 -27.33
N ARG A 652 31.84 1.90 -26.90
CA ARG A 652 31.51 1.51 -25.52
C ARG A 652 31.95 2.51 -24.44
N GLN A 653 32.10 3.79 -24.80
CA GLN A 653 32.41 4.87 -23.85
C GLN A 653 31.41 6.02 -23.95
N LEU A 654 30.91 6.42 -22.78
CA LEU A 654 29.99 7.53 -22.62
C LEU A 654 30.73 8.75 -22.07
N GLY A 655 30.51 9.91 -22.68
CA GLY A 655 31.01 11.20 -22.23
C GLY A 655 30.14 11.83 -21.13
N GLY A 656 30.48 13.06 -20.75
CA GLY A 656 29.69 13.87 -19.81
C GLY A 656 28.21 13.95 -20.19
N GLY A 657 27.33 14.01 -19.17
CA GLY A 657 25.88 14.06 -19.36
C GLY A 657 25.45 15.33 -20.12
N VAL A 658 24.53 15.15 -21.06
CA VAL A 658 23.94 16.24 -21.85
C VAL A 658 22.82 16.90 -21.05
N ALA A 659 21.99 16.09 -20.38
CA ALA A 659 20.92 16.53 -19.49
C ALA A 659 20.44 15.39 -18.58
N HIS A 660 19.93 15.76 -17.40
CA HIS A 660 19.09 14.90 -16.56
C HIS A 660 17.66 15.44 -16.57
N PHE A 661 16.67 14.57 -16.41
CA PHE A 661 15.25 14.95 -16.37
C PHE A 661 14.44 14.04 -15.42
N PRO A 662 13.35 14.55 -14.83
CA PRO A 662 12.49 13.75 -13.97
C PRO A 662 11.59 12.83 -14.80
N ILE A 663 11.34 11.63 -14.28
CA ILE A 663 10.34 10.68 -14.79
C ILE A 663 9.32 10.49 -13.67
N GLN A 664 8.07 10.86 -13.93
CA GLN A 664 6.97 10.82 -12.97
C GLN A 664 5.88 9.83 -13.41
N PRO A 665 5.06 9.32 -12.48
CA PRO A 665 3.85 8.55 -12.80
C PRO A 665 2.96 9.22 -13.85
N GLY A 666 2.38 8.41 -14.73
CA GLY A 666 1.58 8.89 -15.86
C GLY A 666 2.40 9.30 -17.07
N ARG A 667 1.82 10.12 -17.95
CA ARG A 667 2.43 10.56 -19.19
C ARG A 667 3.01 11.98 -19.08
N HIS A 668 4.30 12.12 -19.40
CA HIS A 668 5.02 13.39 -19.34
C HIS A 668 5.86 13.61 -20.59
N THR A 669 6.00 14.87 -21.02
CA THR A 669 6.87 15.25 -22.15
C THR A 669 7.91 16.27 -21.68
N GLN A 670 9.18 15.95 -21.87
CA GLN A 670 10.32 16.80 -21.55
C GLN A 670 10.99 17.28 -22.84
N MET A 671 11.12 18.59 -23.01
CA MET A 671 11.87 19.16 -24.13
C MET A 671 13.30 19.45 -23.71
N LEU A 672 14.23 18.67 -24.27
CA LEU A 672 15.65 18.82 -24.02
C LEU A 672 16.28 19.61 -25.17
N ARG A 673 16.89 20.75 -24.83
CA ARG A 673 17.65 21.56 -25.78
C ARG A 673 19.07 21.01 -25.89
N LEU A 674 19.45 20.59 -27.10
CA LEU A 674 20.82 20.24 -27.41
C LEU A 674 21.61 21.56 -27.62
N GLN A 675 22.45 21.98 -26.66
CA GLN A 675 23.25 23.21 -26.80
C GLN A 675 24.69 22.92 -27.26
N GLY A 676 25.06 23.41 -28.44
CA GLY A 676 26.44 23.40 -28.95
C GLY A 676 26.57 22.88 -30.39
N VAL A 677 27.57 23.40 -31.13
CA VAL A 677 27.82 23.09 -32.55
C VAL A 677 28.27 21.61 -32.77
N ASP A 678 28.70 20.93 -31.70
CA ASP A 678 29.22 19.55 -31.71
C ASP A 678 28.19 18.46 -31.33
N LEU A 679 26.91 18.80 -31.09
CA LEU A 679 25.86 17.83 -30.67
C LEU A 679 25.09 17.20 -31.85
N LEU A 680 25.42 17.59 -33.06
CA LEU A 680 24.54 17.44 -34.23
C LEU A 680 24.74 16.13 -35.03
N ALA A 681 25.66 15.25 -34.62
CA ALA A 681 25.92 13.97 -35.31
C ALA A 681 26.39 12.84 -34.36
N ASN A 682 26.01 12.86 -33.08
CA ASN A 682 26.43 11.82 -32.13
C ASN A 682 25.28 10.88 -31.77
N HIS A 683 25.62 9.65 -31.38
CA HIS A 683 24.69 8.72 -30.75
C HIS A 683 24.49 9.10 -29.29
N TYR A 684 23.22 9.15 -28.86
CA TYR A 684 22.85 9.41 -27.49
C TYR A 684 22.27 8.16 -26.84
N TYR A 685 22.67 7.92 -25.59
CA TYR A 685 22.13 6.86 -24.77
C TYR A 685 21.22 7.44 -23.69
N LEU A 686 20.00 6.91 -23.61
CA LEU A 686 19.07 7.18 -22.53
C LEU A 686 19.29 6.16 -21.42
N HIS A 687 19.53 6.65 -20.21
CA HIS A 687 19.63 5.85 -19.00
C HIS A 687 18.56 6.27 -18.02
N VAL A 688 18.02 5.31 -17.29
CA VAL A 688 17.10 5.58 -16.18
C VAL A 688 17.69 5.01 -14.90
N ASN A 689 17.68 5.81 -13.84
CA ASN A 689 18.06 5.44 -12.49
C ASN A 689 16.83 5.58 -11.59
N ALA A 690 16.62 4.63 -10.68
CA ALA A 690 15.43 4.59 -9.83
C ALA A 690 15.43 5.61 -8.67
N GLN A 691 16.52 6.37 -8.50
CA GLN A 691 16.59 7.47 -7.56
C GLN A 691 15.78 8.69 -8.06
N PRO A 692 14.97 9.32 -7.19
CA PRO A 692 14.22 10.52 -7.55
C PRO A 692 15.13 11.70 -7.90
N TYR A 693 14.69 12.51 -8.86
CA TYR A 693 15.48 13.60 -9.45
C TYR A 693 15.93 14.69 -8.45
N HIS A 694 15.16 14.92 -7.38
CA HIS A 694 15.40 15.99 -6.41
C HIS A 694 15.89 15.50 -5.04
N GLU A 695 15.87 14.19 -4.78
CA GLU A 695 16.10 13.62 -3.44
C GLU A 695 17.42 12.85 -3.32
N GLY A 696 18.19 12.75 -4.41
CA GLY A 696 19.47 12.05 -4.41
C GLY A 696 20.46 12.57 -5.45
N THR A 697 21.67 12.03 -5.41
CA THR A 697 22.66 12.19 -6.48
C THR A 697 22.65 10.91 -7.32
N PRO A 698 21.83 10.83 -8.39
CA PRO A 698 21.72 9.61 -9.18
C PRO A 698 23.09 9.20 -9.71
N ASP A 699 23.53 8.01 -9.31
CA ASP A 699 24.80 7.44 -9.75
C ASP A 699 24.64 6.84 -11.15
N PHE A 700 25.32 7.45 -12.12
CA PHE A 700 25.45 6.99 -13.49
C PHE A 700 26.91 6.68 -13.86
N GLY A 701 27.83 6.63 -12.88
CA GLY A 701 29.27 6.56 -13.09
C GLY A 701 29.84 5.13 -13.10
N GLY A 702 29.23 4.20 -12.36
CA GLY A 702 29.66 2.80 -12.35
C GLY A 702 29.20 2.05 -13.60
N THR A 703 30.09 1.29 -14.24
CA THR A 703 29.78 0.36 -15.35
C THR A 703 29.84 -1.09 -14.89
N GLY A 704 29.31 -2.01 -15.69
CA GLY A 704 29.33 -3.44 -15.41
C GLY A 704 28.00 -3.96 -14.88
N ALA A 705 26.94 -3.85 -15.68
CA ALA A 705 25.64 -4.46 -15.37
C ALA A 705 25.64 -5.99 -15.51
N GLY A 706 26.59 -6.55 -16.23
CA GLY A 706 26.67 -7.98 -16.52
C GLY A 706 27.79 -8.26 -17.50
N ASP A 707 27.77 -9.45 -18.10
CA ASP A 707 28.75 -9.89 -19.09
C ASP A 707 28.43 -9.36 -20.50
N GLY A 708 29.39 -9.45 -21.42
CA GLY A 708 29.19 -9.14 -22.84
C GLY A 708 28.82 -7.67 -23.10
N LEU A 709 27.67 -7.42 -23.74
CA LEU A 709 27.20 -6.07 -24.07
C LEU A 709 26.87 -5.23 -22.82
N LEU A 710 26.55 -5.90 -21.70
CA LEU A 710 26.18 -5.24 -20.45
C LEU A 710 27.37 -4.75 -19.63
N SER A 711 28.59 -5.19 -19.95
CA SER A 711 29.79 -4.75 -19.21
C SER A 711 30.07 -3.26 -19.35
N PHE A 712 29.54 -2.65 -20.42
CA PHE A 712 29.69 -1.22 -20.72
C PHE A 712 28.47 -0.38 -20.33
N ARG A 713 27.39 -1.03 -19.88
CA ARG A 713 26.19 -0.36 -19.38
C ARG A 713 26.40 0.06 -17.92
N PRO A 714 25.65 1.08 -17.45
CA PRO A 714 25.66 1.44 -16.03
C PRO A 714 25.40 0.23 -15.17
N ARG A 715 26.18 0.07 -14.10
CA ARG A 715 26.07 -1.06 -13.15
C ARG A 715 24.64 -1.24 -12.63
N TYR A 716 23.93 -0.13 -12.45
CA TYR A 716 22.54 -0.09 -12.05
C TYR A 716 21.77 0.70 -13.10
N TYR A 717 20.71 0.10 -13.65
CA TYR A 717 19.79 0.79 -14.54
C TYR A 717 18.38 0.24 -14.35
N VAL A 718 17.39 1.07 -14.70
CA VAL A 718 15.99 0.68 -14.72
C VAL A 718 15.62 0.20 -16.12
N PRO A 719 15.07 -1.02 -16.27
CA PRO A 719 14.54 -1.48 -17.55
C PRO A 719 13.42 -0.58 -18.05
N VAL A 720 13.42 -0.27 -19.35
CA VAL A 720 12.38 0.56 -19.99
C VAL A 720 11.88 -0.11 -21.27
N LYS A 721 10.62 0.12 -21.58
CA LYS A 721 10.00 -0.26 -22.86
C LYS A 721 10.35 0.79 -23.90
N VAL A 722 11.03 0.36 -24.96
CA VAL A 722 11.34 1.16 -26.14
C VAL A 722 10.72 0.51 -27.36
N ALA A 723 10.38 1.32 -28.36
CA ALA A 723 9.95 0.78 -29.63
C ALA A 723 11.18 0.30 -30.42
N ILE A 724 11.11 -0.92 -30.92
CA ILE A 724 12.08 -1.47 -31.87
C ILE A 724 11.44 -1.31 -33.25
N PHE A 725 12.06 -0.51 -34.10
CA PHE A 725 11.71 -0.41 -35.52
C PHE A 725 12.75 -1.18 -36.31
N ASP A 726 12.28 -1.84 -37.38
CA ASP A 726 13.15 -2.35 -38.44
C ASP A 726 13.60 -1.12 -39.25
N GLU A 727 14.92 -0.83 -39.26
CA GLU A 727 15.51 0.30 -40.00
C GLU A 727 15.91 -0.10 -41.42
#